data_AF-A0A4U6WPS9-F1
#
_entry.id   AF-A0A4U6WPS9-F1
#
_cell.length_a   1.000
_cell.length_b   1.000
_cell.length_c   1.000
_cell.angle_alpha   90.00
_cell.angle_beta   90.00
_cell.angle_gamma   90.00
#
_symmetry.space_group_name_H-M   'P 1'
#
loop_
_entity.id
_entity.type
_entity.pdbx_description
1 polymer ?
#
loop_
_entity_poly.entity_id
_entity_poly.type
_entity_poly.pdbx_seq_one_letter_code
_entity_poly.pdbx_strand_id
1 'polypeptide(L)'
;MYPSLDAISTPSRVYESDGRPTSTSRSSIDSRGEFGRRSQNSWSDPLRNHDAVTISGSPMLHQMQEPDDEKFPSPSHELENPGINANIYDRFTEALSEAELSKKEAYEESTRRRRAERNMISALQKAEEIENLYQHEIRERKTIEETLVRQAQEIEEMKMQHHAISNELHDVKEQKLALEQQITEMASAIKDHEEKMVANKNLLHVLQTDNEKLQQERDAAVSEAESLRPKNDQKMSMLLPVETLNTEFSYFELQQATQGFDEGLKIGEGGFGSVYKGFLRNTTVAIKLLNPQSMQGQSEFNQEVAVLSRVRHPNLVTLIGACREAFCLVYEFLPNGSLEDRLACTNNTPPLTWQVRTKIICDMCSALIFLHSNQPHPVVHGDLKPGNILLDASFVSKLGDFGICRLLSQSNTARSNATRSITTKLHRTTTPKGTFAYMDPEFLSTGELTPRSDVYSFGIIILRLLTGRPPKRIAEVVEDAMERGELHAILDPTAGSWPFVQANQLAHIGLRCAEMSRRRRPDLAGDVWKVVEPLMKAASLTAGRLSLAPSLDNTHAPSYFVCPIFQEVMTDPHVAADGFTYEAEAIMGWLDSGHDTSPMTNLKLEHCELTPNRALRSAILEWQQQQQLQHRT
;
A
#
# COMPACT_ATOMS: atom_id res chain seq x y z
N MET A 1 26.84 -73.34 -6.21
CA MET A 1 26.67 -73.90 -4.84
C MET A 1 25.31 -73.48 -4.32
N TYR A 2 24.50 -74.45 -3.92
CA TYR A 2 23.30 -74.31 -3.06
C TYR A 2 23.75 -74.44 -1.58
N PRO A 3 22.92 -74.23 -0.53
CA PRO A 3 21.76 -73.32 -0.39
C PRO A 3 21.51 -72.77 1.04
N SER A 4 20.29 -72.20 1.24
CA SER A 4 19.40 -72.25 2.43
C SER A 4 19.15 -70.94 3.20
N LEU A 5 17.96 -70.68 3.77
CA LEU A 5 16.53 -70.94 3.46
C LEU A 5 15.68 -70.35 4.62
N ASP A 6 14.55 -69.69 4.29
CA ASP A 6 13.37 -69.40 5.15
C ASP A 6 13.57 -68.59 6.48
N ALA A 7 12.56 -68.05 7.20
CA ALA A 7 11.12 -68.32 7.20
C ALA A 7 10.20 -67.16 7.73
N ILE A 8 9.04 -66.97 7.08
CA ILE A 8 7.66 -66.88 7.65
C ILE A 8 7.30 -65.82 8.74
N SER A 9 6.40 -64.86 8.42
CA SER A 9 4.94 -64.97 8.72
C SER A 9 4.09 -63.73 8.32
N THR A 10 2.89 -64.00 7.80
CA THR A 10 1.72 -63.08 7.61
C THR A 10 0.68 -63.38 8.75
N PRO A 11 -0.61 -62.91 8.79
CA PRO A 11 -1.43 -62.20 7.78
C PRO A 11 -2.46 -61.14 8.24
N SER A 12 -3.18 -60.63 7.24
CA SER A 12 -4.29 -59.66 7.18
C SER A 12 -5.62 -60.08 7.86
N ARG A 13 -6.51 -59.11 8.16
CA ARG A 13 -7.85 -58.92 7.51
C ARG A 13 -8.77 -57.82 8.10
N VAL A 14 -9.33 -57.00 7.21
CA VAL A 14 -10.77 -56.70 6.97
C VAL A 14 -11.75 -56.57 8.16
N TYR A 15 -12.53 -55.47 8.23
CA TYR A 15 -14.02 -55.51 8.19
C TYR A 15 -14.68 -54.15 7.86
N GLU A 16 -15.97 -54.23 7.49
CA GLU A 16 -16.78 -53.23 6.77
C GLU A 16 -17.63 -52.28 7.67
N SER A 17 -18.36 -51.40 6.98
CA SER A 17 -19.37 -50.43 7.43
C SER A 17 -20.53 -50.98 8.28
N ASP A 18 -21.09 -50.14 9.17
CA ASP A 18 -22.43 -49.55 8.99
C ASP A 18 -22.86 -48.62 10.15
N GLY A 19 -23.87 -47.76 9.94
CA GLY A 19 -24.61 -47.11 11.06
C GLY A 19 -25.06 -45.66 10.82
N ARG A 20 -26.37 -45.45 10.54
CA ARG A 20 -27.01 -44.13 10.40
C ARG A 20 -27.42 -43.49 11.74
N PRO A 21 -27.74 -42.17 11.78
CA PRO A 21 -27.89 -41.41 13.02
C PRO A 21 -29.31 -41.40 13.61
N THR A 22 -29.41 -40.99 14.87
CA THR A 22 -30.68 -40.68 15.58
C THR A 22 -30.74 -39.21 16.05
N SER A 23 -31.98 -38.73 16.23
CA SER A 23 -32.36 -37.38 16.63
C SER A 23 -32.07 -37.10 18.14
N THR A 24 -32.26 -35.91 18.75
CA THR A 24 -33.34 -34.92 18.57
C THR A 24 -33.08 -33.57 19.30
N SER A 25 -33.39 -32.46 18.62
CA SER A 25 -34.01 -31.19 19.08
C SER A 25 -33.78 -30.53 20.46
N ARG A 26 -33.37 -29.24 20.38
CA ARG A 26 -33.91 -28.01 21.04
C ARG A 26 -34.10 -27.92 22.56
N SER A 27 -33.52 -26.87 23.14
CA SER A 27 -34.28 -25.81 23.85
C SER A 27 -33.51 -24.46 23.84
N SER A 28 -34.21 -23.37 24.17
CA SER A 28 -33.75 -21.97 24.15
C SER A 28 -34.41 -21.23 25.32
N ILE A 29 -33.69 -20.30 26.00
CA ILE A 29 -34.09 -19.29 27.03
C ILE A 29 -32.87 -19.01 27.95
N ASP A 30 -32.60 -17.83 28.52
CA ASP A 30 -32.89 -16.42 28.17
C ASP A 30 -32.05 -15.47 29.09
N SER A 31 -31.69 -14.28 28.59
CA SER A 31 -31.44 -12.97 29.26
C SER A 31 -30.58 -12.74 30.54
N ARG A 32 -29.75 -11.66 30.46
CA ARG A 32 -29.24 -10.71 31.51
C ARG A 32 -28.33 -11.31 32.62
N GLY A 33 -27.04 -10.97 32.79
CA GLY A 33 -26.37 -9.66 33.01
C GLY A 33 -25.12 -9.89 33.92
N GLU A 34 -24.35 -8.95 34.48
CA GLU A 34 -24.19 -7.48 34.34
C GLU A 34 -22.87 -7.03 35.05
N PHE A 35 -22.31 -5.83 34.76
CA PHE A 35 -21.00 -5.28 35.25
C PHE A 35 -19.73 -6.07 34.85
N GLY A 36 -18.51 -5.48 34.73
CA GLY A 36 -18.04 -4.10 34.90
C GLY A 36 -16.59 -3.94 34.36
N ARG A 37 -16.10 -2.69 34.19
CA ARG A 37 -14.86 -2.36 33.45
C ARG A 37 -13.54 -2.75 34.17
N ARG A 38 -12.53 -3.18 33.39
CA ARG A 38 -11.07 -3.19 33.68
C ARG A 38 -10.31 -3.30 32.34
N SER A 39 -9.11 -2.76 32.15
CA SER A 39 -8.44 -1.56 32.66
C SER A 39 -7.32 -1.23 31.68
N GLN A 40 -7.25 -0.01 31.16
CA GLN A 40 -6.07 0.44 30.41
C GLN A 40 -5.03 0.93 31.42
N ASN A 41 -3.86 0.27 31.48
CA ASN A 41 -2.73 0.79 32.22
C ASN A 41 -1.76 1.49 31.24
N SER A 42 -1.91 2.80 31.12
CA SER A 42 -0.86 3.67 30.58
C SER A 42 0.09 4.07 31.71
N TRP A 43 1.36 4.19 31.37
CA TRP A 43 2.45 4.50 32.28
C TRP A 43 2.41 5.98 32.71
N SER A 44 2.75 6.25 33.97
CA SER A 44 3.08 7.59 34.48
C SER A 44 4.13 7.51 35.58
N ASP A 45 5.08 8.44 35.50
CA ASP A 45 6.31 8.56 36.29
C ASP A 45 6.08 9.31 37.63
N PRO A 46 6.72 8.94 38.76
CA PRO A 46 6.72 9.75 39.98
C PRO A 46 8.13 10.20 40.42
N LEU A 47 8.44 11.48 40.20
CA LEU A 47 9.51 12.23 40.86
C LEU A 47 8.91 13.24 41.86
N ARG A 48 9.60 13.45 43.01
CA ARG A 48 9.24 14.32 44.17
C ARG A 48 8.02 13.86 44.99
N ASN A 49 8.05 13.73 46.32
CA ASN A 49 8.89 14.31 47.39
C ASN A 49 8.85 13.35 48.60
N HIS A 50 9.92 13.28 49.39
CA HIS A 50 9.88 12.73 50.76
C HIS A 50 10.32 13.80 51.75
N ASP A 51 9.47 14.07 52.75
CA ASP A 51 9.73 15.05 53.81
C ASP A 51 10.82 14.57 54.76
N ALA A 52 11.79 15.45 55.03
CA ALA A 52 12.86 15.20 55.98
C ALA A 52 12.43 15.55 57.41
N VAL A 53 12.20 14.54 58.26
CA VAL A 53 12.10 14.73 59.71
C VAL A 53 13.51 14.70 60.31
N THR A 54 14.03 15.88 60.65
CA THR A 54 15.35 16.02 61.29
C THR A 54 15.26 15.71 62.78
N ILE A 55 15.85 14.59 63.21
CA ILE A 55 16.12 14.32 64.63
C ILE A 55 17.59 14.63 64.92
N SER A 56 17.83 15.77 65.55
CA SER A 56 19.14 16.17 66.06
C SER A 56 19.46 15.41 67.35
N GLY A 57 20.47 14.53 67.30
CA GLY A 57 20.98 13.80 68.47
C GLY A 57 22.50 13.91 68.60
N SER A 58 22.98 15.01 69.18
CA SER A 58 24.40 15.17 69.49
C SER A 58 24.80 14.26 70.66
N PRO A 59 25.94 13.54 70.62
CA PRO A 59 26.45 12.84 71.78
C PRO A 59 27.05 13.85 72.76
N MET A 60 26.47 13.98 73.95
CA MET A 60 27.12 14.76 75.02
C MET A 60 28.35 13.99 75.52
N LEU A 61 29.54 14.57 75.32
CA LEU A 61 30.70 14.22 76.14
C LEU A 61 30.38 14.60 77.59
N HIS A 62 30.29 13.62 78.47
CA HIS A 62 30.56 13.85 79.89
C HIS A 62 32.07 13.78 80.11
N GLN A 63 32.69 14.96 80.30
CA GLN A 63 33.93 15.04 81.06
C GLN A 63 33.62 14.58 82.48
N MET A 64 34.31 13.53 82.95
CA MET A 64 34.36 13.27 84.38
C MET A 64 35.43 14.19 84.98
N GLN A 65 35.01 15.09 85.86
CA GLN A 65 35.91 15.82 86.76
C GLN A 65 36.66 14.83 87.66
N GLU A 66 37.91 15.17 87.99
CA GLU A 66 38.58 14.53 89.11
C GLU A 66 37.87 14.91 90.42
N PRO A 67 37.84 14.03 91.44
CA PRO A 67 37.32 14.41 92.75
C PRO A 67 38.33 15.30 93.49
N ASP A 68 37.85 16.43 94.01
CA ASP A 68 38.65 17.38 94.79
C ASP A 68 39.26 16.76 96.06
N ASP A 69 40.49 17.18 96.39
CA ASP A 69 41.18 16.88 97.65
C ASP A 69 40.50 17.57 98.85
N GLU A 70 39.52 16.93 99.48
CA GLU A 70 39.02 17.37 100.78
C GLU A 70 40.03 17.10 101.91
N LYS A 71 40.79 18.14 102.25
CA LYS A 71 41.66 18.19 103.43
C LYS A 71 40.86 18.05 104.73
N PHE A 72 41.02 16.93 105.42
CA PHE A 72 40.67 16.84 106.85
C PHE A 72 41.81 17.40 107.74
N PRO A 73 41.49 18.15 108.81
CA PRO A 73 42.49 18.80 109.65
C PRO A 73 43.12 17.86 110.68
N SER A 74 44.40 18.08 110.98
CA SER A 74 45.14 17.36 112.03
C SER A 74 44.64 17.71 113.44
N PRO A 75 44.41 16.72 114.32
CA PRO A 75 44.37 16.93 115.77
C PRO A 75 45.80 16.92 116.33
N SER A 76 46.15 17.95 117.10
CA SER A 76 47.40 18.03 117.85
C SER A 76 47.46 17.06 119.04
N HIS A 77 48.67 16.65 119.41
CA HIS A 77 49.00 15.87 120.61
C HIS A 77 48.38 16.43 121.90
N GLU A 78 47.95 15.54 122.81
CA GLU A 78 48.66 15.28 124.09
C GLU A 78 48.10 14.03 124.81
N LEU A 79 49.00 13.11 125.22
CA LEU A 79 48.94 12.16 126.37
C LEU A 79 47.75 11.16 126.45
N GLU A 80 47.86 9.87 126.83
CA GLU A 80 48.96 9.00 127.27
C GLU A 80 48.49 7.51 127.19
N ASN A 81 49.15 6.63 126.42
CA ASN A 81 49.44 5.22 126.77
C ASN A 81 50.08 4.43 125.60
N PRO A 82 51.19 3.68 125.81
CA PRO A 82 51.79 2.83 124.78
C PRO A 82 51.22 1.40 124.83
N GLY A 83 50.76 0.85 123.69
CA GLY A 83 50.46 -0.60 123.62
C GLY A 83 49.73 -1.16 122.40
N ILE A 84 48.92 -0.38 121.67
CA ILE A 84 47.97 -0.94 120.67
C ILE A 84 48.11 -0.31 119.25
N ASN A 85 48.91 0.73 119.07
CA ASN A 85 48.89 1.56 117.85
C ASN A 85 49.54 0.97 116.58
N ALA A 86 50.34 -0.10 116.66
CA ALA A 86 50.89 -0.73 115.44
C ALA A 86 49.82 -1.52 114.67
N ASN A 87 49.07 -2.38 115.39
CA ASN A 87 48.11 -3.31 114.79
C ASN A 87 46.96 -2.62 114.03
N ILE A 88 46.47 -1.49 114.55
CA ILE A 88 45.37 -0.74 113.91
C ILE A 88 45.87 -0.02 112.64
N TYR A 89 47.09 0.53 112.66
CA TYR A 89 47.67 1.22 111.52
C TYR A 89 48.03 0.25 110.38
N ASP A 90 48.62 -0.90 110.72
CA ASP A 90 48.89 -1.96 109.74
C ASP A 90 47.60 -2.46 109.09
N ARG A 91 46.55 -2.76 109.87
CA ARG A 91 45.24 -3.19 109.35
C ARG A 91 44.53 -2.14 108.51
N PHE A 92 44.70 -0.85 108.82
CA PHE A 92 44.15 0.24 108.00
C PHE A 92 44.91 0.35 106.67
N THR A 93 46.24 0.19 106.70
CA THR A 93 47.09 0.22 105.50
C THR A 93 46.84 -0.99 104.60
N GLU A 94 46.63 -2.17 105.19
CA GLU A 94 46.22 -3.41 104.51
C GLU A 94 44.85 -3.24 103.83
N ALA A 95 43.84 -2.73 104.56
CA ALA A 95 42.51 -2.45 104.00
C ALA A 95 42.53 -1.39 102.88
N LEU A 96 43.42 -0.40 102.96
CA LEU A 96 43.61 0.59 101.89
C LEU A 96 44.19 -0.06 100.63
N SER A 97 45.20 -0.92 100.79
CA SER A 97 45.83 -1.70 99.71
C SER A 97 44.85 -2.67 99.06
N GLU A 98 44.01 -3.36 99.85
CA GLU A 98 42.93 -4.22 99.35
C GLU A 98 41.88 -3.43 98.57
N ALA A 99 41.50 -2.23 99.04
CA ALA A 99 40.55 -1.35 98.35
C ALA A 99 41.12 -0.82 97.02
N GLU A 100 42.41 -0.46 96.97
CA GLU A 100 43.09 -0.07 95.73
C GLU A 100 43.19 -1.24 94.73
N LEU A 101 43.53 -2.44 95.20
CA LEU A 101 43.56 -3.65 94.37
C LEU A 101 42.17 -3.96 93.81
N SER A 102 41.13 -3.94 94.65
CA SER A 102 39.74 -4.19 94.22
C SER A 102 39.24 -3.14 93.22
N LYS A 103 39.59 -1.86 93.42
CA LYS A 103 39.29 -0.77 92.47
C LYS A 103 39.96 -1.01 91.11
N LYS A 104 41.21 -1.49 91.11
CA LYS A 104 41.94 -1.86 89.88
C LYS A 104 41.30 -3.06 89.17
N GLU A 105 40.99 -4.13 89.89
CA GLU A 105 40.31 -5.32 89.35
C GLU A 105 38.93 -4.97 88.76
N ALA A 106 38.14 -4.13 89.43
CA ALA A 106 36.86 -3.65 88.94
C ALA A 106 36.99 -2.82 87.65
N TYR A 107 38.05 -2.01 87.52
CA TYR A 107 38.35 -1.26 86.30
C TYR A 107 38.80 -2.18 85.15
N GLU A 108 39.65 -3.17 85.43
CA GLU A 108 40.07 -4.19 84.46
C GLU A 108 38.90 -5.08 84.00
N GLU A 109 37.97 -5.39 84.89
CA GLU A 109 36.72 -6.10 84.56
C GLU A 109 35.76 -5.21 83.75
N SER A 110 35.61 -3.93 84.09
CA SER A 110 34.80 -2.98 83.31
C SER A 110 35.33 -2.81 81.88
N THR A 111 36.66 -2.70 81.73
CA THR A 111 37.29 -2.59 80.40
C THR A 111 37.21 -3.89 79.61
N ARG A 112 37.30 -5.07 80.25
CA ARG A 112 37.00 -6.37 79.62
C ARG A 112 35.56 -6.46 79.13
N ARG A 113 34.57 -6.06 79.95
CA ARG A 113 33.14 -6.03 79.56
C ARG A 113 32.90 -5.11 78.35
N ARG A 114 33.39 -3.87 78.39
CA ARG A 114 33.29 -2.91 77.25
C ARG A 114 34.00 -3.41 75.98
N ARG A 115 34.99 -4.30 76.09
CA ARG A 115 35.63 -4.95 74.93
C ARG A 115 34.75 -6.09 74.39
N ALA A 116 34.21 -6.92 75.27
CA ALA A 116 33.28 -8.00 74.88
C ALA A 116 32.00 -7.44 74.21
N GLU A 117 31.43 -6.37 74.76
CA GLU A 117 30.26 -5.67 74.22
C GLU A 117 30.51 -5.11 72.80
N ARG A 118 31.63 -4.41 72.58
CA ARG A 118 32.01 -3.94 71.23
C ARG A 118 32.23 -5.09 70.25
N ASN A 119 32.85 -6.18 70.70
CA ASN A 119 33.04 -7.37 69.87
C ASN A 119 31.70 -8.02 69.51
N MET A 120 30.74 -8.07 70.44
CA MET A 120 29.38 -8.58 70.21
C MET A 120 28.62 -7.71 69.20
N ILE A 121 28.67 -6.38 69.34
CA ILE A 121 28.04 -5.44 68.38
C ILE A 121 28.66 -5.62 66.99
N SER A 122 29.99 -5.70 66.88
CA SER A 122 30.66 -5.92 65.59
C SER A 122 30.33 -7.29 64.97
N ALA A 123 30.12 -8.33 65.78
CA ALA A 123 29.68 -9.64 65.30
C ALA A 123 28.22 -9.62 64.81
N LEU A 124 27.33 -8.91 65.50
CA LEU A 124 25.93 -8.73 65.09
C LEU A 124 25.82 -7.95 63.78
N GLN A 125 26.57 -6.85 63.62
CA GLN A 125 26.60 -6.08 62.37
C GLN A 125 27.04 -6.94 61.18
N LYS A 126 28.08 -7.77 61.35
CA LYS A 126 28.53 -8.71 60.31
C LYS A 126 27.51 -9.80 59.99
N ALA A 127 26.77 -10.27 60.99
CA ALA A 127 25.69 -11.23 60.76
C ALA A 127 24.53 -10.60 59.96
N GLU A 128 24.17 -9.36 60.26
CA GLU A 128 23.17 -8.58 59.53
C GLU A 128 23.61 -8.27 58.09
N GLU A 129 24.88 -7.92 57.86
CA GLU A 129 25.46 -7.76 56.52
C GLU A 129 25.36 -9.07 55.70
N ILE A 130 25.70 -10.21 56.29
CA ILE A 130 25.65 -11.53 55.63
C ILE A 130 24.20 -11.93 55.33
N GLU A 131 23.25 -11.71 56.24
CA GLU A 131 21.83 -11.99 56.00
C GLU A 131 21.29 -11.12 54.85
N ASN A 132 21.62 -9.84 54.82
CA ASN A 132 21.23 -8.94 53.73
C ASN A 132 21.78 -9.38 52.37
N LEU A 133 23.04 -9.84 52.31
CA LEU A 133 23.65 -10.41 51.11
C LEU A 133 22.96 -11.72 50.67
N TYR A 134 22.65 -12.61 51.62
CA TYR A 134 21.93 -13.86 51.33
C TYR A 134 20.52 -13.59 50.78
N GLN A 135 19.80 -12.65 51.38
CA GLN A 135 18.48 -12.22 50.88
C GLN A 135 18.56 -11.55 49.50
N HIS A 136 19.68 -10.90 49.15
CA HIS A 136 19.92 -10.37 47.80
C HIS A 136 20.11 -11.51 46.79
N GLU A 137 20.97 -12.48 47.13
CA GLU A 137 21.26 -13.63 46.25
C GLU A 137 20.01 -14.48 45.98
N ILE A 138 19.14 -14.69 46.98
CA ILE A 138 17.83 -15.36 46.78
C ILE A 138 16.97 -14.60 45.77
N ARG A 139 16.90 -13.26 45.87
CA ARG A 139 16.12 -12.43 44.94
C ARG A 139 16.65 -12.50 43.52
N GLU A 140 17.97 -12.44 43.34
CA GLU A 140 18.60 -12.58 42.01
C GLU A 140 18.42 -13.98 41.43
N ARG A 141 18.60 -15.04 42.23
CA ARG A 141 18.35 -16.42 41.79
C ARG A 141 16.92 -16.59 41.29
N LYS A 142 15.94 -16.01 42.01
CA LYS A 142 14.53 -16.06 41.60
C LYS A 142 14.27 -15.33 40.29
N THR A 143 14.82 -14.14 40.07
CA THR A 143 14.63 -13.41 38.81
C THR A 143 15.31 -14.10 37.62
N ILE A 144 16.45 -14.77 37.85
CA ILE A 144 17.12 -15.60 36.85
C ILE A 144 16.25 -16.83 36.51
N GLU A 145 15.70 -17.52 37.51
CA GLU A 145 14.84 -18.69 37.32
C GLU A 145 13.55 -18.33 36.55
N GLU A 146 12.87 -17.24 36.94
CA GLU A 146 11.69 -16.71 36.21
C GLU A 146 12.03 -16.35 34.76
N THR A 147 13.23 -15.80 34.50
CA THR A 147 13.70 -15.48 33.15
C THR A 147 13.99 -16.73 32.32
N LEU A 148 14.62 -17.75 32.92
CA LEU A 148 14.92 -19.03 32.27
C LEU A 148 13.65 -19.79 31.89
N VAL A 149 12.63 -19.79 32.75
CA VAL A 149 11.32 -20.41 32.44
C VAL A 149 10.67 -19.72 31.23
N ARG A 150 10.69 -18.38 31.18
CA ARG A 150 10.16 -17.65 30.02
C ARG A 150 10.91 -17.97 28.72
N GLN A 151 12.25 -17.98 28.77
CA GLN A 151 13.07 -18.35 27.60
C GLN A 151 12.83 -19.80 27.14
N ALA A 152 12.60 -20.73 28.07
CA ALA A 152 12.27 -22.12 27.73
C ALA A 152 10.91 -22.22 27.02
N GLN A 153 9.91 -21.42 27.42
CA GLN A 153 8.62 -21.33 26.73
C GLN A 153 8.75 -20.74 25.33
N GLU A 154 9.46 -19.60 25.18
CA GLU A 154 9.74 -18.97 23.88
C GLU A 154 10.45 -19.95 22.91
N ILE A 155 11.41 -20.74 23.41
CA ILE A 155 12.11 -21.77 22.61
C ILE A 155 11.15 -22.87 22.16
N GLU A 156 10.22 -23.33 23.00
CA GLU A 156 9.28 -24.38 22.63
C GLU A 156 8.23 -23.89 21.62
N GLU A 157 7.75 -22.65 21.76
CA GLU A 157 6.89 -22.00 20.75
C GLU A 157 7.61 -21.87 19.40
N MET A 158 8.87 -21.42 19.39
CA MET A 158 9.68 -21.36 18.17
C MET A 158 9.91 -22.73 17.54
N LYS A 159 10.11 -23.80 18.33
CA LYS A 159 10.16 -25.17 17.80
C LYS A 159 8.86 -25.57 17.14
N MET A 160 7.71 -25.32 17.78
CA MET A 160 6.40 -25.66 17.21
C MET A 160 6.15 -24.95 15.88
N GLN A 161 6.49 -23.65 15.79
CA GLN A 161 6.46 -22.89 14.54
C GLN A 161 7.41 -23.48 13.48
N HIS A 162 8.63 -23.83 13.85
CA HIS A 162 9.60 -24.45 12.94
C HIS A 162 9.10 -25.80 12.38
N HIS A 163 8.45 -26.63 13.21
CA HIS A 163 7.86 -27.90 12.74
C HIS A 163 6.69 -27.67 11.78
N ALA A 164 5.82 -26.68 12.04
CA ALA A 164 4.75 -26.30 11.12
C ALA A 164 5.30 -25.85 9.75
N ILE A 165 6.27 -24.92 9.75
CA ILE A 165 6.93 -24.44 8.52
C ILE A 165 7.66 -25.58 7.79
N SER A 166 8.28 -26.51 8.52
CA SER A 166 8.96 -27.66 7.92
C SER A 166 8.00 -28.62 7.22
N ASN A 167 6.77 -28.76 7.73
CA ASN A 167 5.72 -29.58 7.10
C ASN A 167 5.17 -28.88 5.85
N GLU A 168 4.83 -27.58 5.93
CA GLU A 168 4.40 -26.80 4.76
C GLU A 168 5.47 -26.80 3.65
N LEU A 169 6.75 -26.72 4.01
CA LEU A 169 7.86 -26.82 3.06
C LEU A 169 7.99 -28.21 2.43
N HIS A 170 7.54 -29.27 3.10
CA HIS A 170 7.49 -30.62 2.54
C HIS A 170 6.36 -30.72 1.50
N ASP A 171 5.14 -30.28 1.86
CA ASP A 171 3.98 -30.26 0.96
C ASP A 171 4.26 -29.43 -0.32
N VAL A 172 4.88 -28.26 -0.17
CA VAL A 172 5.29 -27.41 -1.31
C VAL A 172 6.35 -28.11 -2.19
N LYS A 173 7.25 -28.91 -1.62
CA LYS A 173 8.22 -29.69 -2.41
C LYS A 173 7.55 -30.82 -3.19
N GLU A 174 6.58 -31.53 -2.61
CA GLU A 174 5.81 -32.54 -3.35
C GLU A 174 5.00 -31.93 -4.49
N GLN A 175 4.29 -30.83 -4.22
CA GLN A 175 3.55 -30.08 -5.24
C GLN A 175 4.46 -29.58 -6.36
N LYS A 176 5.65 -29.07 -6.02
CA LYS A 176 6.66 -28.67 -7.01
C LYS A 176 7.07 -29.85 -7.89
N LEU A 177 7.37 -31.02 -7.31
CA LEU A 177 7.79 -32.21 -8.05
C LEU A 177 6.69 -32.68 -9.03
N ALA A 178 5.42 -32.66 -8.58
CA ALA A 178 4.28 -33.00 -9.42
C ALA A 178 4.10 -32.02 -10.59
N LEU A 179 4.34 -30.72 -10.38
CA LEU A 179 4.32 -29.71 -11.45
C LEU A 179 5.48 -29.89 -12.45
N GLU A 180 6.70 -30.17 -11.97
CA GLU A 180 7.85 -30.47 -12.84
C GLU A 180 7.60 -31.71 -13.72
N GLN A 181 6.92 -32.72 -13.20
CA GLN A 181 6.49 -33.88 -13.98
C GLN A 181 5.43 -33.50 -15.04
N GLN A 182 4.39 -32.75 -14.68
CA GLN A 182 3.36 -32.29 -15.64
C GLN A 182 3.94 -31.43 -16.77
N ILE A 183 4.91 -30.56 -16.45
CA ILE A 183 5.63 -29.75 -17.46
C ILE A 183 6.38 -30.66 -18.44
N THR A 184 7.01 -31.73 -17.94
CA THR A 184 7.75 -32.70 -18.76
C THR A 184 6.82 -33.48 -19.70
N GLU A 185 5.66 -33.93 -19.18
CA GLU A 185 4.62 -34.60 -19.97
C GLU A 185 4.04 -33.67 -21.05
N MET A 186 3.75 -32.41 -20.70
CA MET A 186 3.30 -31.39 -21.66
C MET A 186 4.35 -31.09 -22.74
N ALA A 187 5.63 -31.01 -22.39
CA ALA A 187 6.71 -30.76 -23.35
C ALA A 187 6.82 -31.90 -24.39
N SER A 188 6.65 -33.15 -23.97
CA SER A 188 6.57 -34.29 -24.91
C SER A 188 5.35 -34.19 -25.82
N ALA A 189 4.18 -33.84 -25.28
CA ALA A 189 2.94 -33.72 -26.06
C ALA A 189 2.96 -32.56 -27.07
N ILE A 190 3.70 -31.48 -26.77
CA ILE A 190 3.96 -30.37 -27.69
C ILE A 190 4.84 -30.84 -28.85
N LYS A 191 5.95 -31.53 -28.57
CA LYS A 191 6.84 -32.07 -29.61
C LYS A 191 6.10 -33.01 -30.57
N ASP A 192 5.29 -33.92 -30.04
CA ASP A 192 4.43 -34.80 -30.84
C ASP A 192 3.42 -34.03 -31.72
N HIS A 193 2.96 -32.86 -31.28
CA HIS A 193 2.10 -31.98 -32.09
C HIS A 193 2.89 -31.20 -33.14
N GLU A 194 4.09 -30.73 -32.85
CA GLU A 194 4.97 -30.06 -33.83
C GLU A 194 5.31 -30.99 -34.99
N GLU A 195 5.69 -32.25 -34.71
CA GLU A 195 5.95 -33.26 -35.74
C GLU A 195 4.71 -33.51 -36.63
N LYS A 196 3.51 -33.59 -36.04
CA LYS A 196 2.23 -33.71 -36.77
C LYS A 196 1.88 -32.44 -37.56
N MET A 197 2.18 -31.25 -37.04
CA MET A 197 1.96 -29.98 -37.73
C MET A 197 2.87 -29.82 -38.94
N VAL A 198 4.13 -30.26 -38.87
CA VAL A 198 5.04 -30.32 -40.03
C VAL A 198 4.50 -31.28 -41.09
N ALA A 199 4.04 -32.48 -40.70
CA ALA A 199 3.43 -33.44 -41.63
C ALA A 199 2.17 -32.87 -42.31
N ASN A 200 1.28 -32.23 -41.55
CA ASN A 200 0.08 -31.57 -42.09
C ASN A 200 0.42 -30.39 -43.00
N LYS A 201 1.44 -29.59 -42.68
CA LYS A 201 1.89 -28.48 -43.54
C LYS A 201 2.41 -28.98 -44.88
N ASN A 202 3.17 -30.07 -44.89
CA ASN A 202 3.66 -30.70 -46.12
C ASN A 202 2.49 -31.24 -46.97
N LEU A 203 1.52 -31.92 -46.35
CA LEU A 203 0.31 -32.39 -47.02
C LEU A 203 -0.52 -31.23 -47.61
N LEU A 204 -0.66 -30.13 -46.87
CA LEU A 204 -1.39 -28.95 -47.32
C LEU A 204 -0.72 -28.29 -48.53
N HIS A 205 0.62 -28.26 -48.59
CA HIS A 205 1.35 -27.76 -49.75
C HIS A 205 1.17 -28.64 -51.00
N VAL A 206 1.12 -29.97 -50.84
CA VAL A 206 0.78 -30.89 -51.94
C VAL A 206 -0.65 -30.62 -52.45
N LEU A 207 -1.62 -30.48 -51.55
CA LEU A 207 -3.02 -30.19 -51.90
C LEU A 207 -3.21 -28.79 -52.54
N GLN A 208 -2.37 -27.81 -52.19
CA GLN A 208 -2.33 -26.51 -52.88
C GLN A 208 -1.82 -26.67 -54.32
N THR A 209 -0.71 -27.40 -54.49
CA THR A 209 -0.10 -27.65 -55.81
C THR A 209 -1.06 -28.40 -56.75
N ASP A 210 -1.82 -29.38 -56.23
CA ASP A 210 -2.83 -30.09 -57.00
C ASP A 210 -4.05 -29.21 -57.31
N ASN A 211 -4.48 -28.33 -56.40
CA ASN A 211 -5.52 -27.33 -56.69
C ASN A 211 -5.08 -26.36 -57.79
N GLU A 212 -3.84 -25.87 -57.76
CA GLU A 212 -3.30 -24.97 -58.80
C GLU A 212 -3.32 -25.63 -60.19
N LYS A 213 -2.97 -26.91 -60.29
CA LYS A 213 -3.11 -27.70 -61.53
C LYS A 213 -4.56 -27.82 -61.98
N LEU A 214 -5.46 -28.26 -61.10
CA LEU A 214 -6.89 -28.41 -61.42
C LEU A 214 -7.52 -27.08 -61.81
N GLN A 215 -7.04 -25.98 -61.24
CA GLN A 215 -7.48 -24.63 -61.55
C GLN A 215 -6.95 -24.15 -62.91
N GLN A 216 -5.71 -24.48 -63.28
CA GLN A 216 -5.20 -24.29 -64.65
C GLN A 216 -5.95 -25.13 -65.69
N GLU A 217 -6.25 -26.41 -65.40
CA GLU A 217 -7.03 -27.28 -66.27
C GLU A 217 -8.46 -26.74 -66.46
N ARG A 218 -9.11 -26.28 -65.39
CA ARG A 218 -10.40 -25.59 -65.43
C ARG A 218 -10.31 -24.32 -66.28
N ASP A 219 -9.31 -23.49 -66.08
CA ASP A 219 -9.21 -22.18 -66.77
C ASP A 219 -8.87 -22.36 -68.26
N ALA A 220 -8.11 -23.40 -68.61
CA ALA A 220 -7.93 -23.82 -70.01
C ALA A 220 -9.26 -24.28 -70.64
N ALA A 221 -10.02 -25.14 -69.96
CA ALA A 221 -11.32 -25.62 -70.44
C ALA A 221 -12.38 -24.50 -70.52
N VAL A 222 -12.35 -23.53 -69.60
CA VAL A 222 -13.19 -22.33 -69.63
C VAL A 222 -12.80 -21.42 -70.80
N SER A 223 -11.51 -21.17 -71.02
CA SER A 223 -11.03 -20.38 -72.15
C SER A 223 -11.41 -21.01 -73.51
N GLU A 224 -11.32 -22.34 -73.62
CA GLU A 224 -11.79 -23.08 -74.78
C GLU A 224 -13.32 -22.93 -74.97
N ALA A 225 -14.10 -23.07 -73.91
CA ALA A 225 -15.56 -22.90 -73.94
C ALA A 225 -16.01 -21.44 -74.21
N GLU A 226 -15.25 -20.45 -73.76
CA GLU A 226 -15.49 -19.02 -74.02
C GLU A 226 -15.15 -18.63 -75.46
N SER A 227 -14.13 -19.26 -76.07
CA SER A 227 -13.80 -19.07 -77.49
C SER A 227 -14.94 -19.45 -78.44
N LEU A 228 -15.87 -20.30 -77.98
CA LEU A 228 -17.02 -20.82 -78.72
C LEU A 228 -18.34 -20.05 -78.45
N ARG A 229 -18.32 -18.95 -77.68
CA ARG A 229 -19.53 -18.16 -77.35
C ARG A 229 -19.54 -16.77 -78.00
N PRO A 230 -20.65 -16.35 -78.65
CA PRO A 230 -20.82 -14.96 -79.08
C PRO A 230 -20.97 -14.04 -77.86
N LYS A 231 -20.21 -12.95 -77.85
CA LYS A 231 -20.14 -12.00 -76.72
C LYS A 231 -21.40 -11.14 -76.63
N ASN A 232 -21.92 -10.98 -75.43
CA ASN A 232 -22.88 -9.93 -75.09
C ASN A 232 -22.52 -9.37 -73.70
N ASP A 233 -22.06 -8.12 -73.64
CA ASP A 233 -21.71 -7.42 -72.40
C ASP A 233 -22.97 -6.95 -71.66
N GLN A 234 -23.03 -7.10 -70.34
CA GLN A 234 -23.63 -6.04 -69.51
C GLN A 234 -23.15 -5.99 -68.05
N LYS A 235 -22.91 -4.75 -67.62
CA LYS A 235 -22.61 -4.31 -66.24
C LYS A 235 -23.82 -4.50 -65.31
N MET A 236 -23.58 -4.68 -64.00
CA MET A 236 -24.12 -3.88 -62.85
C MET A 236 -23.68 -4.60 -61.54
N SER A 237 -22.76 -4.10 -60.70
CA SER A 237 -22.76 -2.92 -59.80
C SER A 237 -23.45 -3.14 -58.44
N MET A 238 -22.76 -2.65 -57.39
CA MET A 238 -23.24 -2.26 -56.05
C MET A 238 -23.93 -3.29 -55.13
N LEU A 239 -23.20 -3.66 -54.06
CA LEU A 239 -23.75 -3.66 -52.70
C LEU A 239 -22.73 -2.99 -51.75
N LEU A 240 -23.21 -2.03 -50.95
CA LEU A 240 -22.42 -1.29 -49.96
C LEU A 240 -22.22 -2.13 -48.69
N PRO A 241 -21.01 -2.21 -48.10
CA PRO A 241 -20.83 -2.71 -46.75
C PRO A 241 -20.96 -1.58 -45.71
N VAL A 242 -21.68 -1.90 -44.64
CA VAL A 242 -21.62 -1.26 -43.32
C VAL A 242 -20.16 -1.02 -42.89
N GLU A 243 -19.90 0.04 -42.12
CA GLU A 243 -18.57 0.38 -41.59
C GLU A 243 -18.03 -0.59 -40.53
N THR A 244 -17.78 -1.84 -40.93
CA THR A 244 -16.75 -2.68 -40.30
C THR A 244 -15.35 -2.20 -40.70
N LEU A 245 -14.32 -2.64 -39.97
CA LEU A 245 -12.93 -2.41 -40.34
C LEU A 245 -12.58 -3.13 -41.65
N ASN A 246 -12.82 -2.45 -42.77
CA ASN A 246 -12.65 -2.99 -44.12
C ASN A 246 -11.26 -2.69 -44.71
N THR A 247 -10.37 -2.01 -43.97
CA THR A 247 -9.01 -1.70 -44.42
C THR A 247 -8.05 -2.82 -44.02
N GLU A 248 -7.94 -3.82 -44.88
CA GLU A 248 -6.85 -4.78 -44.84
C GLU A 248 -5.62 -4.19 -45.56
N PHE A 249 -4.44 -4.35 -44.96
CA PHE A 249 -3.16 -3.93 -45.51
C PHE A 249 -2.31 -5.15 -45.84
N SER A 250 -1.58 -5.09 -46.97
CA SER A 250 -0.59 -6.12 -47.31
C SER A 250 0.66 -6.00 -46.44
N TYR A 251 1.37 -7.11 -46.20
CA TYR A 251 2.66 -7.05 -45.51
C TYR A 251 3.66 -6.09 -46.21
N PHE A 252 3.65 -6.07 -47.55
CA PHE A 252 4.52 -5.22 -48.37
C PHE A 252 4.23 -3.71 -48.23
N GLU A 253 2.97 -3.30 -48.04
CA GLU A 253 2.65 -1.90 -47.72
C GLU A 253 3.21 -1.50 -46.34
N LEU A 254 3.06 -2.36 -45.34
CA LEU A 254 3.56 -2.09 -43.99
C LEU A 254 5.08 -2.07 -43.93
N GLN A 255 5.74 -3.01 -44.63
CA GLN A 255 7.20 -3.06 -44.75
C GLN A 255 7.75 -1.78 -45.41
N GLN A 256 7.12 -1.26 -46.46
CA GLN A 256 7.52 0.03 -47.04
C GLN A 256 7.27 1.20 -46.09
N ALA A 257 6.11 1.23 -45.42
CA ALA A 257 5.75 2.29 -44.48
C ALA A 257 6.72 2.38 -43.27
N THR A 258 7.38 1.28 -42.91
CA THR A 258 8.37 1.17 -41.80
C THR A 258 9.82 1.02 -42.28
N GLN A 259 10.11 1.23 -43.57
CA GLN A 259 11.45 1.09 -44.18
C GLN A 259 12.12 -0.28 -43.92
N GLY A 260 11.32 -1.35 -43.85
CA GLY A 260 11.79 -2.70 -43.52
C GLY A 260 11.70 -3.06 -42.04
N PHE A 261 10.85 -2.37 -41.27
CA PHE A 261 10.82 -2.41 -39.80
C PHE A 261 12.13 -1.94 -39.17
N ASP A 262 12.61 -0.78 -39.63
CA ASP A 262 13.82 -0.14 -39.10
C ASP A 262 13.69 0.11 -37.59
N GLU A 263 14.70 -0.32 -36.82
CA GLU A 263 14.80 -0.07 -35.38
C GLU A 263 14.86 1.43 -35.06
N GLY A 264 15.38 2.26 -35.96
CA GLY A 264 15.30 3.73 -35.84
C GLY A 264 13.87 4.30 -35.93
N LEU A 265 12.90 3.51 -36.38
CA LEU A 265 11.48 3.84 -36.39
C LEU A 265 10.68 3.10 -35.30
N LYS A 266 11.31 2.24 -34.48
CA LYS A 266 10.67 1.61 -33.33
C LYS A 266 10.36 2.67 -32.27
N ILE A 267 9.09 2.73 -31.86
CA ILE A 267 8.58 3.67 -30.84
C ILE A 267 8.15 2.99 -29.55
N GLY A 268 8.15 1.65 -29.50
CA GLY A 268 7.90 0.88 -28.30
C GLY A 268 8.08 -0.62 -28.51
N GLU A 269 8.37 -1.35 -27.43
CA GLU A 269 8.49 -2.80 -27.41
C GLU A 269 8.03 -3.33 -26.06
N GLY A 270 7.40 -4.49 -26.04
CA GLY A 270 6.97 -5.15 -24.80
C GLY A 270 6.44 -6.56 -25.04
N GLY A 271 5.78 -7.14 -24.03
CA GLY A 271 5.27 -8.51 -24.08
C GLY A 271 4.25 -8.80 -25.20
N PHE A 272 3.70 -7.75 -25.82
CA PHE A 272 2.76 -7.82 -26.95
C PHE A 272 3.45 -7.65 -28.32
N GLY A 273 4.77 -7.50 -28.38
CA GLY A 273 5.51 -7.26 -29.62
C GLY A 273 6.08 -5.85 -29.75
N SER A 274 6.40 -5.45 -30.98
CA SER A 274 7.07 -4.18 -31.31
C SER A 274 6.13 -3.20 -32.01
N VAL A 275 6.27 -1.91 -31.73
CA VAL A 275 5.49 -0.84 -32.36
C VAL A 275 6.43 0.08 -33.13
N TYR A 276 6.14 0.28 -34.41
CA TYR A 276 6.92 1.11 -35.32
C TYR A 276 6.11 2.33 -35.76
N LYS A 277 6.75 3.49 -35.87
CA LYS A 277 6.20 4.65 -36.56
C LYS A 277 6.31 4.44 -38.06
N GLY A 278 5.19 4.55 -38.76
CA GLY A 278 5.15 4.43 -40.23
C GLY A 278 4.49 5.61 -40.91
N PHE A 279 4.71 5.72 -42.22
CA PHE A 279 3.97 6.65 -43.09
C PHE A 279 3.24 5.87 -44.17
N LEU A 280 1.92 5.82 -44.08
CA LEU A 280 1.06 4.94 -44.87
C LEU A 280 -0.09 5.74 -45.47
N ARG A 281 -0.23 5.72 -46.80
CA ARG A 281 -1.29 6.42 -47.56
C ARG A 281 -1.46 7.88 -47.10
N ASN A 282 -0.35 8.63 -47.10
CA ASN A 282 -0.22 10.03 -46.65
C ASN A 282 -0.57 10.31 -45.18
N THR A 283 -0.66 9.27 -44.33
CA THR A 283 -0.98 9.38 -42.91
C THR A 283 0.16 8.83 -42.06
N THR A 284 0.54 9.55 -41.00
CA THR A 284 1.48 9.00 -39.99
C THR A 284 0.73 8.03 -39.09
N VAL A 285 1.23 6.80 -38.97
CA VAL A 285 0.56 5.69 -38.27
C VAL A 285 1.50 5.02 -37.27
N ALA A 286 0.93 4.32 -36.29
CA ALA A 286 1.65 3.39 -35.42
C ALA A 286 1.32 1.95 -35.85
N ILE A 287 2.33 1.16 -36.18
CA ILE A 287 2.19 -0.22 -36.68
C ILE A 287 2.70 -1.17 -35.58
N LYS A 288 1.78 -1.85 -34.89
CA LYS A 288 2.06 -2.86 -33.87
C LYS A 288 2.23 -4.21 -34.56
N LEU A 289 3.46 -4.72 -34.59
CA LEU A 289 3.82 -6.06 -35.06
C LEU A 289 3.79 -7.03 -33.87
N LEU A 290 2.76 -7.87 -33.82
CA LEU A 290 2.61 -8.92 -32.81
C LEU A 290 3.50 -10.11 -33.17
N ASN A 291 4.02 -10.85 -32.18
CA ASN A 291 4.91 -11.98 -32.44
C ASN A 291 4.16 -13.17 -33.10
N PRO A 292 4.41 -13.48 -34.40
CA PRO A 292 3.66 -14.50 -35.14
C PRO A 292 3.90 -15.93 -34.65
N GLN A 293 5.03 -16.17 -33.98
CA GLN A 293 5.41 -17.49 -33.47
C GLN A 293 4.77 -17.77 -32.09
N SER A 294 4.11 -16.78 -31.50
CA SER A 294 3.43 -16.94 -30.21
C SER A 294 1.93 -17.21 -30.41
N MET A 295 1.44 -18.32 -29.85
CA MET A 295 -0.01 -18.60 -29.76
C MET A 295 -0.77 -17.48 -29.02
N GLN A 296 -0.07 -16.76 -28.13
CA GLN A 296 -0.57 -15.59 -27.44
C GLN A 296 -0.83 -14.40 -28.40
N GLY A 297 0.14 -14.02 -29.22
CA GLY A 297 0.01 -12.89 -30.15
C GLY A 297 -1.12 -13.06 -31.16
N GLN A 298 -1.37 -14.28 -31.65
CA GLN A 298 -2.53 -14.55 -32.51
C GLN A 298 -3.87 -14.41 -31.77
N SER A 299 -3.97 -14.83 -30.51
CA SER A 299 -5.18 -14.62 -29.70
C SER A 299 -5.42 -13.14 -29.42
N GLU A 300 -4.37 -12.37 -29.16
CA GLU A 300 -4.41 -10.94 -28.86
C GLU A 300 -4.79 -10.14 -30.12
N PHE A 301 -4.20 -10.46 -31.28
CA PHE A 301 -4.59 -9.91 -32.59
C PHE A 301 -6.10 -10.02 -32.84
N ASN A 302 -6.62 -11.25 -32.73
CA ASN A 302 -8.03 -11.53 -32.99
C ASN A 302 -8.94 -10.80 -31.99
N GLN A 303 -8.51 -10.66 -30.73
CA GLN A 303 -9.26 -9.96 -29.69
C GLN A 303 -9.28 -8.43 -29.93
N GLU A 304 -8.14 -7.82 -30.28
CA GLU A 304 -8.05 -6.38 -30.61
C GLU A 304 -8.94 -6.05 -31.83
N VAL A 305 -8.82 -6.82 -32.91
CA VAL A 305 -9.65 -6.64 -34.11
C VAL A 305 -11.14 -6.84 -33.77
N ALA A 306 -11.50 -7.88 -33.01
CA ALA A 306 -12.90 -8.18 -32.69
C ALA A 306 -13.58 -7.11 -31.83
N VAL A 307 -12.84 -6.35 -31.02
CA VAL A 307 -13.40 -5.27 -30.19
C VAL A 307 -13.31 -3.92 -30.90
N LEU A 308 -12.13 -3.51 -31.37
CA LEU A 308 -11.92 -2.18 -31.95
C LEU A 308 -12.57 -1.98 -33.33
N SER A 309 -12.97 -3.07 -34.02
CA SER A 309 -13.85 -2.98 -35.20
C SER A 309 -15.29 -2.60 -34.88
N ARG A 310 -15.71 -2.66 -33.60
CA ARG A 310 -17.10 -2.52 -33.17
C ARG A 310 -17.35 -1.32 -32.26
N VAL A 311 -16.30 -0.68 -31.76
CA VAL A 311 -16.39 0.43 -30.81
C VAL A 311 -15.56 1.61 -31.28
N ARG A 312 -16.10 2.82 -31.20
CA ARG A 312 -15.41 4.09 -31.48
C ARG A 312 -15.79 5.10 -30.40
N HIS A 313 -14.81 5.77 -29.81
CA HIS A 313 -14.97 6.76 -28.75
C HIS A 313 -13.74 7.68 -28.74
N PRO A 314 -13.85 8.99 -28.48
CA PRO A 314 -12.73 9.94 -28.58
C PRO A 314 -11.52 9.52 -27.73
N ASN A 315 -11.76 8.98 -26.53
CA ASN A 315 -10.73 8.52 -25.61
C ASN A 315 -10.34 7.04 -25.77
N LEU A 316 -10.56 6.44 -26.94
CA LEU A 316 -9.97 5.17 -27.34
C LEU A 316 -9.01 5.38 -28.52
N VAL A 317 -8.00 4.53 -28.64
CA VAL A 317 -7.10 4.52 -29.80
C VAL A 317 -7.84 3.96 -31.01
N THR A 318 -7.80 4.70 -32.12
CA THR A 318 -8.44 4.34 -33.39
C THR A 318 -7.60 3.30 -34.14
N LEU A 319 -8.13 2.09 -34.26
CA LEU A 319 -7.63 1.08 -35.20
C LEU A 319 -8.03 1.51 -36.63
N ILE A 320 -7.04 1.75 -37.49
CA ILE A 320 -7.20 2.17 -38.88
C ILE A 320 -7.38 0.95 -39.81
N GLY A 321 -6.66 -0.14 -39.50
CA GLY A 321 -6.68 -1.38 -40.27
C GLY A 321 -5.74 -2.44 -39.70
N ALA A 322 -5.64 -3.56 -40.39
CA ALA A 322 -4.82 -4.69 -39.96
C ALA A 322 -4.20 -5.43 -41.15
N CYS A 323 -3.11 -6.17 -40.91
CA CYS A 323 -2.54 -7.13 -41.85
C CYS A 323 -2.58 -8.52 -41.20
N ARG A 324 -3.41 -9.42 -41.73
CA ARG A 324 -3.57 -10.78 -41.18
C ARG A 324 -2.38 -11.68 -41.48
N GLU A 325 -1.69 -11.45 -42.60
CA GLU A 325 -0.52 -12.22 -43.06
C GLU A 325 0.64 -12.18 -42.04
N ALA A 326 0.80 -11.04 -41.37
CA ALA A 326 1.91 -10.77 -40.44
C ALA A 326 1.45 -10.42 -39.01
N PHE A 327 0.15 -10.55 -38.70
CA PHE A 327 -0.46 -10.15 -37.42
C PHE A 327 -0.15 -8.69 -37.01
N CYS A 328 -0.13 -7.77 -37.97
CA CYS A 328 0.10 -6.34 -37.71
C CYS A 328 -1.20 -5.57 -37.50
N LEU A 329 -1.22 -4.66 -36.54
CA LEU A 329 -2.32 -3.72 -36.29
C LEU A 329 -1.86 -2.30 -36.58
N VAL A 330 -2.66 -1.52 -37.31
CA VAL A 330 -2.34 -0.16 -37.75
C VAL A 330 -3.22 0.85 -37.04
N TYR A 331 -2.63 1.72 -36.25
CA TYR A 331 -3.28 2.70 -35.38
C TYR A 331 -2.99 4.14 -35.79
N GLU A 332 -3.83 5.07 -35.32
CA GLU A 332 -3.48 6.49 -35.29
C GLU A 332 -2.15 6.72 -34.53
N PHE A 333 -1.28 7.57 -35.05
CA PHE A 333 -0.03 7.92 -34.37
C PHE A 333 -0.26 9.01 -33.31
N LEU A 334 0.13 8.74 -32.07
CA LEU A 334 -0.08 9.63 -30.92
C LEU A 334 1.27 10.20 -30.45
N PRO A 335 1.58 11.48 -30.75
CA PRO A 335 2.94 12.00 -30.70
C PRO A 335 3.49 12.23 -29.29
N ASN A 336 2.64 12.31 -28.26
CA ASN A 336 3.07 12.51 -26.87
C ASN A 336 3.34 11.18 -26.12
N GLY A 337 3.33 10.04 -26.81
CA GLY A 337 3.70 8.73 -26.25
C GLY A 337 2.71 8.21 -25.21
N SER A 338 3.18 7.35 -24.31
CA SER A 338 2.36 6.81 -23.22
C SER A 338 2.38 7.71 -21.98
N LEU A 339 1.36 7.56 -21.12
CA LEU A 339 1.31 8.23 -19.83
C LEU A 339 2.45 7.77 -18.90
N GLU A 340 2.94 6.54 -19.07
CA GLU A 340 4.13 6.06 -18.35
C GLU A 340 5.36 6.91 -18.70
N ASP A 341 5.63 7.12 -19.99
CA ASP A 341 6.75 7.95 -20.48
C ASP A 341 6.64 9.40 -19.99
N ARG A 342 5.42 9.92 -19.94
CA ARG A 342 5.16 11.32 -19.55
C ARG A 342 5.17 11.54 -18.04
N LEU A 343 4.89 10.51 -17.23
CA LEU A 343 5.17 10.50 -15.80
C LEU A 343 6.66 10.31 -15.50
N ALA A 344 7.38 9.52 -16.29
CA ALA A 344 8.83 9.36 -16.20
C ALA A 344 9.63 10.55 -16.77
N CYS A 345 8.97 11.51 -17.42
CA CYS A 345 9.58 12.62 -18.16
C CYS A 345 10.62 12.16 -19.21
N THR A 346 10.38 10.99 -19.82
CA THR A 346 11.24 10.39 -20.85
C THR A 346 11.55 11.41 -21.96
N ASN A 347 12.76 11.36 -22.52
CA ASN A 347 13.27 12.30 -23.53
C ASN A 347 13.26 13.78 -23.08
N ASN A 348 13.43 14.05 -21.78
CA ASN A 348 13.38 15.39 -21.18
C ASN A 348 12.06 16.13 -21.45
N THR A 349 10.96 15.40 -21.60
CA THR A 349 9.64 16.00 -21.78
C THR A 349 9.17 16.66 -20.49
N PRO A 350 8.54 17.86 -20.53
CA PRO A 350 8.18 18.58 -19.32
C PRO A 350 7.13 17.80 -18.48
N PRO A 351 7.12 17.94 -17.15
CA PRO A 351 6.09 17.32 -16.31
C PRO A 351 4.67 17.67 -16.75
N LEU A 352 3.74 16.73 -16.59
CA LEU A 352 2.31 16.98 -16.82
C LEU A 352 1.76 17.83 -15.67
N THR A 353 1.14 18.97 -15.98
CA THR A 353 0.51 19.84 -14.98
C THR A 353 -0.73 19.17 -14.37
N TRP A 354 -1.14 19.60 -13.18
CA TRP A 354 -2.31 19.05 -12.51
C TRP A 354 -3.59 19.13 -13.36
N GLN A 355 -3.78 20.19 -14.16
CA GLN A 355 -4.94 20.31 -15.05
C GLN A 355 -4.95 19.21 -16.13
N VAL A 356 -3.79 18.94 -16.73
CA VAL A 356 -3.66 17.86 -17.73
C VAL A 356 -3.88 16.50 -17.08
N ARG A 357 -3.36 16.29 -15.86
CA ARG A 357 -3.61 15.05 -15.09
C ARG A 357 -5.09 14.88 -14.75
N THR A 358 -5.80 15.94 -14.32
CA THR A 358 -7.25 15.91 -14.09
C THR A 358 -8.03 15.62 -15.39
N LYS A 359 -7.61 16.19 -16.52
CA LYS A 359 -8.19 15.86 -17.84
C LYS A 359 -8.02 14.39 -18.19
N ILE A 360 -6.83 13.81 -17.99
CA ILE A 360 -6.56 12.38 -18.24
C ILE A 360 -7.47 11.50 -17.39
N ILE A 361 -7.70 11.84 -16.11
CA ILE A 361 -8.63 11.11 -15.25
C ILE A 361 -10.06 11.15 -15.81
N CYS A 362 -10.51 12.31 -16.29
CA CYS A 362 -11.85 12.47 -16.90
C CYS A 362 -12.00 11.69 -18.21
N ASP A 363 -11.04 11.83 -19.12
CA ASP A 363 -10.98 11.12 -20.41
C ASP A 363 -11.04 9.59 -20.20
N MET A 364 -10.30 9.06 -19.23
CA MET A 364 -10.28 7.63 -18.90
C MET A 364 -11.56 7.16 -18.19
N CYS A 365 -12.14 7.98 -17.32
CA CYS A 365 -13.47 7.68 -16.76
C CYS A 365 -14.52 7.55 -17.88
N SER A 366 -14.48 8.45 -18.87
CA SER A 366 -15.38 8.44 -20.03
C SER A 366 -15.21 7.15 -20.87
N ALA A 367 -13.96 6.80 -21.20
CA ALA A 367 -13.64 5.57 -21.94
C ALA A 367 -14.15 4.31 -21.24
N LEU A 368 -13.92 4.18 -19.93
CA LEU A 368 -14.34 3.01 -19.15
C LEU A 368 -15.87 2.93 -19.04
N ILE A 369 -16.57 4.05 -18.78
CA ILE A 369 -18.04 4.11 -18.77
C ILE A 369 -18.60 3.60 -20.11
N PHE A 370 -18.03 4.06 -21.23
CA PHE A 370 -18.45 3.64 -22.56
C PHE A 370 -18.24 2.12 -22.79
N LEU A 371 -17.04 1.61 -22.48
CA LEU A 371 -16.72 0.18 -22.62
C LEU A 371 -17.60 -0.73 -21.75
N HIS A 372 -17.83 -0.33 -20.48
CA HIS A 372 -18.62 -1.09 -19.52
C HIS A 372 -20.13 -1.03 -19.81
N SER A 373 -20.60 0.07 -20.43
CA SER A 373 -22.00 0.25 -20.82
C SER A 373 -22.38 -0.50 -22.09
N ASN A 374 -21.41 -0.96 -22.88
CA ASN A 374 -21.65 -1.64 -24.16
C ASN A 374 -22.59 -2.85 -24.00
N GLN A 375 -23.68 -2.90 -24.78
CA GLN A 375 -24.67 -3.98 -24.75
C GLN A 375 -24.73 -4.73 -26.09
N PRO A 376 -25.04 -6.05 -26.10
CA PRO A 376 -25.32 -6.89 -24.94
C PRO A 376 -24.07 -7.40 -24.20
N HIS A 377 -22.85 -7.04 -24.64
CA HIS A 377 -21.58 -7.53 -24.09
C HIS A 377 -20.69 -6.36 -23.61
N PRO A 378 -20.65 -6.06 -22.29
CA PRO A 378 -19.67 -5.13 -21.73
C PRO A 378 -18.26 -5.56 -22.10
N VAL A 379 -17.40 -4.59 -22.40
CA VAL A 379 -15.98 -4.81 -22.62
C VAL A 379 -15.25 -4.47 -21.33
N VAL A 380 -14.52 -5.44 -20.76
CA VAL A 380 -13.56 -5.18 -19.67
C VAL A 380 -12.16 -5.12 -20.29
N HIS A 381 -11.39 -4.10 -19.92
CA HIS A 381 -10.05 -3.88 -20.47
C HIS A 381 -9.04 -4.91 -19.91
N GLY A 382 -9.02 -5.10 -18.59
CA GLY A 382 -8.24 -6.14 -17.91
C GLY A 382 -6.75 -5.83 -17.69
N ASP A 383 -6.12 -5.02 -18.54
CA ASP A 383 -4.73 -4.54 -18.34
C ASP A 383 -4.63 -3.01 -18.42
N LEU A 384 -5.44 -2.33 -17.60
CA LEU A 384 -5.43 -0.86 -17.52
C LEU A 384 -4.21 -0.38 -16.71
N LYS A 385 -3.30 0.35 -17.36
CA LYS A 385 -2.06 0.90 -16.78
C LYS A 385 -1.62 2.16 -17.56
N PRO A 386 -0.78 3.05 -17.00
CA PRO A 386 -0.32 4.24 -17.71
C PRO A 386 0.38 3.97 -19.05
N GLY A 387 1.11 2.85 -19.18
CA GLY A 387 1.71 2.44 -20.46
C GLY A 387 0.70 2.19 -21.59
N ASN A 388 -0.56 1.89 -21.26
CA ASN A 388 -1.65 1.64 -22.23
C ASN A 388 -2.55 2.88 -22.45
N ILE A 389 -2.21 4.01 -21.82
CA ILE A 389 -2.90 5.29 -21.98
C ILE A 389 -1.98 6.18 -22.83
N LEU A 390 -2.34 6.40 -24.09
CA LEU A 390 -1.58 7.19 -25.04
C LEU A 390 -2.11 8.62 -25.12
N LEU A 391 -1.24 9.60 -25.39
CA LEU A 391 -1.58 11.02 -25.43
C LEU A 391 -1.45 11.60 -26.85
N ASP A 392 -2.51 12.27 -27.33
CA ASP A 392 -2.46 12.99 -28.60
C ASP A 392 -1.69 14.33 -28.50
N ALA A 393 -1.59 15.05 -29.62
CA ALA A 393 -0.88 16.33 -29.68
C ALA A 393 -1.43 17.42 -28.73
N SER A 394 -2.68 17.28 -28.29
CA SER A 394 -3.40 18.19 -27.39
C SER A 394 -3.56 17.64 -25.95
N PHE A 395 -2.84 16.55 -25.62
CA PHE A 395 -2.96 15.82 -24.37
C PHE A 395 -4.37 15.28 -24.08
N VAL A 396 -5.18 15.02 -25.12
CA VAL A 396 -6.35 14.12 -24.98
C VAL A 396 -5.81 12.71 -24.83
N SER A 397 -6.25 12.02 -23.78
CA SER A 397 -5.82 10.64 -23.54
C SER A 397 -6.74 9.63 -24.23
N LYS A 398 -6.10 8.58 -24.74
CA LYS A 398 -6.69 7.49 -25.52
C LYS A 398 -6.22 6.15 -24.97
N LEU A 399 -7.16 5.31 -24.53
CA LEU A 399 -6.88 3.96 -24.07
C LEU A 399 -6.65 3.04 -25.27
N GLY A 400 -5.54 2.31 -25.26
CA GLY A 400 -5.15 1.32 -26.27
C GLY A 400 -4.78 -0.03 -25.65
N ASP A 401 -4.23 -0.92 -26.48
CA ASP A 401 -3.76 -2.27 -26.10
C ASP A 401 -4.88 -3.22 -25.59
N PHE A 402 -5.80 -3.55 -26.50
CA PHE A 402 -6.98 -4.37 -26.20
C PHE A 402 -6.72 -5.89 -26.24
N GLY A 403 -5.45 -6.35 -26.33
CA GLY A 403 -5.09 -7.76 -26.54
C GLY A 403 -5.67 -8.73 -25.51
N ILE A 404 -5.74 -8.29 -24.25
CA ILE A 404 -6.25 -9.10 -23.13
C ILE A 404 -7.71 -8.76 -22.77
N CYS A 405 -8.36 -7.82 -23.49
CA CYS A 405 -9.72 -7.42 -23.15
C CYS A 405 -10.73 -8.59 -23.28
N ARG A 406 -11.87 -8.47 -22.60
CA ARG A 406 -12.90 -9.51 -22.58
C ARG A 406 -14.29 -8.94 -22.81
N LEU A 407 -14.96 -9.47 -23.82
CA LEU A 407 -16.39 -9.31 -24.05
C LEU A 407 -17.16 -10.21 -23.06
N LEU A 408 -17.94 -9.62 -22.18
CA LEU A 408 -18.66 -10.36 -21.14
C LEU A 408 -20.02 -10.88 -21.65
N SER A 409 -20.05 -12.16 -22.00
CA SER A 409 -21.28 -12.91 -22.30
C SER A 409 -22.08 -13.23 -21.03
N GLN A 410 -23.39 -13.36 -21.16
CA GLN A 410 -24.24 -13.92 -20.11
C GLN A 410 -23.86 -15.39 -19.89
N SER A 411 -23.33 -15.72 -18.72
CA SER A 411 -22.92 -17.08 -18.38
C SER A 411 -24.14 -17.95 -18.05
N ASN A 412 -24.60 -18.75 -19.02
CA ASN A 412 -25.58 -19.82 -18.77
C ASN A 412 -24.99 -21.02 -17.98
N THR A 413 -23.73 -20.94 -17.56
CA THR A 413 -23.01 -21.97 -16.79
C THR A 413 -23.25 -21.89 -15.27
N ALA A 414 -24.50 -21.65 -14.87
CA ALA A 414 -24.95 -21.85 -13.49
C ALA A 414 -25.25 -23.35 -13.26
N ARG A 415 -24.21 -24.20 -13.22
CA ARG A 415 -24.35 -25.56 -12.69
C ARG A 415 -24.31 -25.49 -11.16
N SER A 416 -25.29 -26.16 -10.54
CA SER A 416 -25.53 -26.34 -9.09
C SER A 416 -25.80 -25.09 -8.23
N ASN A 417 -27.06 -25.05 -7.77
CA ASN A 417 -27.49 -24.70 -6.41
C ASN A 417 -27.59 -23.20 -6.02
N ALA A 418 -28.79 -22.67 -6.27
CA ALA A 418 -29.57 -21.86 -5.33
C ALA A 418 -28.85 -20.77 -4.50
N THR A 419 -28.70 -19.58 -5.09
CA THR A 419 -29.28 -18.34 -4.51
C THR A 419 -29.47 -17.32 -5.65
N ARG A 420 -30.60 -16.62 -5.65
CA ARG A 420 -31.00 -15.63 -6.66
C ARG A 420 -30.24 -14.32 -6.47
N SER A 421 -28.94 -14.34 -6.76
CA SER A 421 -28.08 -13.14 -6.82
C SER A 421 -28.15 -12.50 -8.20
N ILE A 422 -27.99 -11.18 -8.26
CA ILE A 422 -28.00 -10.38 -9.50
C ILE A 422 -26.93 -10.93 -10.46
N THR A 423 -27.32 -11.19 -11.71
CA THR A 423 -26.47 -11.81 -12.74
C THR A 423 -25.37 -10.86 -13.23
N THR A 424 -24.32 -10.69 -12.42
CA THR A 424 -23.10 -9.98 -12.80
C THR A 424 -22.46 -10.67 -14.00
N LYS A 425 -22.44 -9.99 -15.16
CA LYS A 425 -21.66 -10.44 -16.31
C LYS A 425 -20.18 -10.50 -15.90
N LEU A 426 -19.53 -11.59 -16.25
CA LEU A 426 -18.27 -12.03 -15.65
C LEU A 426 -17.53 -12.95 -16.62
N HIS A 427 -16.20 -12.82 -16.72
CA HIS A 427 -15.33 -13.80 -17.35
C HIS A 427 -14.45 -14.47 -16.28
N ARG A 428 -14.45 -15.81 -16.22
CA ARG A 428 -13.58 -16.58 -15.32
C ARG A 428 -12.43 -17.20 -16.11
N THR A 429 -11.20 -17.01 -15.64
CA THR A 429 -9.97 -17.61 -16.17
C THR A 429 -9.22 -18.36 -15.06
N THR A 430 -8.48 -19.41 -15.41
CA THR A 430 -7.54 -20.09 -14.51
C THR A 430 -6.19 -19.40 -14.45
N THR A 431 -5.88 -18.53 -15.40
CA THR A 431 -4.66 -17.71 -15.46
C THR A 431 -5.03 -16.23 -15.61
N PRO A 432 -5.01 -15.46 -14.51
CA PRO A 432 -5.09 -14.00 -14.58
C PRO A 432 -3.93 -13.44 -15.43
N LYS A 433 -4.23 -12.50 -16.32
CA LYS A 433 -3.26 -11.81 -17.17
C LYS A 433 -3.39 -10.31 -16.98
N GLY A 434 -2.27 -9.60 -17.14
CA GLY A 434 -2.16 -8.14 -17.00
C GLY A 434 -1.02 -7.75 -16.05
N THR A 435 -0.93 -6.46 -15.74
CA THR A 435 0.20 -5.88 -15.03
C THR A 435 -0.01 -5.89 -13.53
N PHE A 436 0.73 -6.75 -12.81
CA PHE A 436 0.54 -7.06 -11.39
C PHE A 436 0.29 -5.84 -10.48
N ALA A 437 1.04 -4.75 -10.67
CA ALA A 437 0.94 -3.56 -9.81
C ALA A 437 -0.36 -2.74 -9.97
N TYR A 438 -1.17 -3.01 -11.01
CA TYR A 438 -2.49 -2.39 -11.23
C TYR A 438 -3.63 -3.41 -11.16
N MET A 439 -3.33 -4.70 -11.00
CA MET A 439 -4.31 -5.77 -11.12
C MET A 439 -5.19 -5.85 -9.88
N ASP A 440 -6.50 -6.02 -10.10
CA ASP A 440 -7.50 -6.21 -9.05
C ASP A 440 -7.17 -7.44 -8.16
N PRO A 441 -7.03 -7.27 -6.83
CA PRO A 441 -6.69 -8.36 -5.91
C PRO A 441 -7.77 -9.45 -5.82
N GLU A 442 -9.05 -9.10 -6.00
CA GLU A 442 -10.12 -10.11 -6.11
C GLU A 442 -10.07 -10.84 -7.47
N PHE A 443 -9.62 -10.19 -8.56
CA PHE A 443 -9.38 -10.87 -9.84
C PHE A 443 -8.18 -11.82 -9.76
N LEU A 444 -7.07 -11.39 -9.14
CA LEU A 444 -5.87 -12.21 -8.90
C LEU A 444 -6.20 -13.49 -8.11
N SER A 445 -7.04 -13.38 -7.07
CA SER A 445 -7.37 -14.50 -6.17
C SER A 445 -8.49 -15.41 -6.68
N THR A 446 -9.49 -14.88 -7.38
CA THR A 446 -10.67 -15.66 -7.82
C THR A 446 -10.67 -16.01 -9.32
N GLY A 447 -9.80 -15.40 -10.12
CA GLY A 447 -9.80 -15.52 -11.58
C GLY A 447 -10.99 -14.85 -12.27
N GLU A 448 -11.76 -14.03 -11.55
CA GLU A 448 -13.04 -13.46 -12.01
C GLU A 448 -12.93 -12.01 -12.48
N LEU A 449 -12.78 -11.82 -13.80
CA LEU A 449 -12.65 -10.52 -14.43
C LEU A 449 -14.03 -9.85 -14.62
N THR A 450 -14.17 -8.63 -14.08
CA THR A 450 -15.42 -7.86 -14.10
C THR A 450 -15.15 -6.38 -14.42
N PRO A 451 -16.17 -5.57 -14.76
CA PRO A 451 -15.99 -4.12 -14.93
C PRO A 451 -15.37 -3.44 -13.69
N ARG A 452 -15.65 -3.97 -12.48
CA ARG A 452 -15.07 -3.48 -11.22
C ARG A 452 -13.58 -3.76 -11.08
N SER A 453 -13.00 -4.60 -11.92
CA SER A 453 -11.55 -4.85 -11.97
C SER A 453 -10.81 -3.70 -12.66
N ASP A 454 -11.37 -3.14 -13.75
CA ASP A 454 -10.85 -1.91 -14.37
C ASP A 454 -11.00 -0.71 -13.41
N VAL A 455 -12.07 -0.66 -12.60
CA VAL A 455 -12.27 0.41 -11.59
C VAL A 455 -11.13 0.43 -10.56
N TYR A 456 -10.65 -0.73 -10.12
CA TYR A 456 -9.50 -0.81 -9.22
C TYR A 456 -8.24 -0.26 -9.87
N SER A 457 -7.93 -0.73 -11.09
CA SER A 457 -6.77 -0.27 -11.86
C SER A 457 -6.82 1.24 -12.09
N PHE A 458 -8.01 1.79 -12.37
CA PHE A 458 -8.24 3.23 -12.52
C PHE A 458 -8.00 4.00 -11.22
N GLY A 459 -8.42 3.45 -10.07
CA GLY A 459 -8.11 4.02 -8.74
C GLY A 459 -6.61 4.18 -8.52
N ILE A 460 -5.83 3.12 -8.76
CA ILE A 460 -4.36 3.16 -8.66
C ILE A 460 -3.74 4.21 -9.61
N ILE A 461 -4.29 4.39 -10.80
CA ILE A 461 -3.84 5.42 -11.76
C ILE A 461 -4.15 6.84 -11.28
N ILE A 462 -5.32 7.09 -10.67
CA ILE A 462 -5.66 8.39 -10.05
C ILE A 462 -4.65 8.74 -8.95
N LEU A 463 -4.38 7.80 -8.04
CA LEU A 463 -3.43 8.01 -6.94
C LEU A 463 -2.00 8.25 -7.44
N ARG A 464 -1.61 7.58 -8.53
CA ARG A 464 -0.33 7.82 -9.21
C ARG A 464 -0.25 9.18 -9.88
N LEU A 465 -1.34 9.65 -10.49
CA LEU A 465 -1.40 10.99 -11.10
C LEU A 465 -1.32 12.10 -10.05
N LEU A 466 -1.90 11.91 -8.86
CA LEU A 466 -1.80 12.87 -7.75
C LEU A 466 -0.39 12.95 -7.15
N THR A 467 0.24 11.81 -6.90
CA THR A 467 1.48 11.73 -6.10
C THR A 467 2.77 11.62 -6.92
N GLY A 468 2.69 11.26 -8.20
CA GLY A 468 3.85 10.95 -9.05
C GLY A 468 4.58 9.65 -8.66
N ARG A 469 4.14 8.96 -7.61
CA ARG A 469 4.86 7.81 -7.00
C ARG A 469 4.61 6.50 -7.75
N PRO A 470 5.49 5.50 -7.63
CA PRO A 470 5.22 4.15 -8.13
C PRO A 470 3.94 3.55 -7.51
N PRO A 471 3.21 2.66 -8.22
CA PRO A 471 1.92 2.12 -7.76
C PRO A 471 2.00 1.21 -6.52
N LYS A 472 3.20 0.75 -6.11
CA LYS A 472 3.37 -0.18 -4.99
C LYS A 472 3.01 0.48 -3.66
N ARG A 473 2.01 -0.07 -2.94
CA ARG A 473 1.46 0.47 -1.67
C ARG A 473 0.92 1.91 -1.77
N ILE A 474 0.60 2.38 -2.98
CA ILE A 474 0.20 3.78 -3.19
C ILE A 474 -1.13 4.15 -2.52
N ALA A 475 -2.06 3.19 -2.44
CA ALA A 475 -3.32 3.33 -1.72
C ALA A 475 -3.07 3.56 -0.22
N GLU A 476 -2.33 2.64 0.42
CA GLU A 476 -1.95 2.74 1.84
C GLU A 476 -1.28 4.09 2.15
N VAL A 477 -0.32 4.53 1.33
CA VAL A 477 0.40 5.80 1.53
C VAL A 477 -0.52 7.03 1.43
N VAL A 478 -1.54 6.99 0.55
CA VAL A 478 -2.50 8.10 0.40
C VAL A 478 -3.53 8.08 1.53
N GLU A 479 -4.02 6.90 1.90
CA GLU A 479 -4.95 6.70 3.04
C GLU A 479 -4.32 7.21 4.34
N ASP A 480 -3.10 6.76 4.67
CA ASP A 480 -2.29 7.23 5.79
C ASP A 480 -2.14 8.76 5.84
N ALA A 481 -1.85 9.38 4.70
CA ALA A 481 -1.66 10.84 4.61
C ALA A 481 -2.98 11.60 4.74
N MET A 482 -4.10 11.03 4.28
CA MET A 482 -5.42 11.63 4.44
C MET A 482 -5.91 11.54 5.88
N GLU A 483 -5.73 10.39 6.55
CA GLU A 483 -6.03 10.23 7.98
C GLU A 483 -5.25 11.21 8.86
N ARG A 484 -4.00 11.52 8.49
CA ARG A 484 -3.15 12.49 9.20
C ARG A 484 -3.34 13.96 8.77
N GLY A 485 -4.13 14.25 7.73
CA GLY A 485 -4.27 15.59 7.18
C GLY A 485 -3.06 16.09 6.37
N GLU A 486 -2.12 15.19 6.06
CA GLU A 486 -0.82 15.45 5.41
C GLU A 486 -0.85 15.23 3.89
N LEU A 487 -2.04 15.15 3.26
CA LEU A 487 -2.18 14.90 1.82
C LEU A 487 -1.28 15.80 0.96
N HIS A 488 -1.18 17.09 1.32
CA HIS A 488 -0.34 18.08 0.63
C HIS A 488 1.14 17.68 0.56
N ALA A 489 1.67 16.94 1.55
CA ALA A 489 3.06 16.50 1.60
C ALA A 489 3.36 15.30 0.68
N ILE A 490 2.34 14.66 0.11
CA ILE A 490 2.50 13.52 -0.82
C ILE A 490 2.08 13.83 -2.26
N LEU A 491 1.49 14.99 -2.53
CA LEU A 491 1.19 15.45 -3.89
C LEU A 491 2.47 15.69 -4.68
N ASP A 492 2.41 15.47 -5.99
CA ASP A 492 3.53 15.67 -6.90
C ASP A 492 3.81 17.16 -7.12
N PRO A 493 4.92 17.73 -6.62
CA PRO A 493 5.23 19.15 -6.82
C PRO A 493 5.55 19.47 -8.29
N THR A 494 5.92 18.48 -9.10
CA THR A 494 6.20 18.68 -10.54
C THR A 494 4.93 18.93 -11.35
N ALA A 495 3.75 18.61 -10.80
CA ALA A 495 2.45 18.94 -11.41
C ALA A 495 2.08 20.43 -11.25
N GLY A 496 2.87 21.22 -10.52
CA GLY A 496 2.54 22.57 -10.07
C GLY A 496 1.66 22.56 -8.82
N SER A 497 1.18 23.74 -8.42
CA SER A 497 0.31 23.92 -7.25
C SER A 497 -1.04 23.23 -7.46
N TRP A 498 -1.20 22.03 -6.92
CA TRP A 498 -2.49 21.33 -6.83
C TRP A 498 -3.45 22.10 -5.92
N PRO A 499 -4.63 22.50 -6.40
CA PRO A 499 -5.68 23.03 -5.53
C PRO A 499 -6.15 21.96 -4.55
N PHE A 500 -6.14 22.26 -3.25
CA PHE A 500 -6.33 21.25 -2.20
C PHE A 500 -7.67 20.51 -2.29
N VAL A 501 -8.78 21.22 -2.56
CA VAL A 501 -10.12 20.61 -2.66
C VAL A 501 -10.17 19.58 -3.80
N GLN A 502 -9.62 19.95 -4.96
CA GLN A 502 -9.53 19.12 -6.16
C GLN A 502 -8.65 17.88 -5.91
N ALA A 503 -7.48 18.07 -5.30
CA ALA A 503 -6.59 16.96 -4.94
C ALA A 503 -7.23 16.01 -3.91
N ASN A 504 -7.90 16.55 -2.89
CA ASN A 504 -8.59 15.79 -1.85
C ASN A 504 -9.77 14.99 -2.40
N GLN A 505 -10.58 15.57 -3.29
CA GLN A 505 -11.68 14.86 -3.96
C GLN A 505 -11.18 13.74 -4.87
N LEU A 506 -10.11 13.98 -5.64
CA LEU A 506 -9.47 12.94 -6.45
C LEU A 506 -8.85 11.83 -5.59
N ALA A 507 -8.25 12.16 -4.44
CA ALA A 507 -7.66 11.18 -3.53
C ALA A 507 -8.75 10.27 -2.92
N HIS A 508 -9.85 10.85 -2.42
CA HIS A 508 -11.03 10.09 -1.95
C HIS A 508 -11.59 9.15 -3.03
N ILE A 509 -11.74 9.63 -4.26
CA ILE A 509 -12.22 8.80 -5.39
C ILE A 509 -11.20 7.72 -5.75
N GLY A 510 -9.91 8.03 -5.78
CA GLY A 510 -8.84 7.08 -6.05
C GLY A 510 -8.81 5.92 -5.04
N LEU A 511 -8.90 6.23 -3.75
CA LEU A 511 -9.00 5.23 -2.68
C LEU A 511 -10.27 4.39 -2.79
N ARG A 512 -11.44 5.02 -2.97
CA ARG A 512 -12.71 4.28 -3.14
C ARG A 512 -12.70 3.37 -4.38
N CYS A 513 -12.06 3.79 -5.46
CA CYS A 513 -11.85 2.95 -6.64
C CYS A 513 -10.90 1.78 -6.36
N ALA A 514 -9.82 2.03 -5.61
CA ALA A 514 -8.81 1.04 -5.20
C ALA A 514 -9.21 0.16 -3.99
N GLU A 515 -10.48 0.22 -3.55
CA GLU A 515 -11.00 -0.63 -2.47
C GLU A 515 -10.76 -2.13 -2.74
N MET A 516 -10.31 -2.86 -1.73
CA MET A 516 -9.90 -4.27 -1.89
C MET A 516 -11.07 -5.14 -2.35
N SER A 517 -12.29 -4.88 -1.88
CA SER A 517 -13.48 -5.63 -2.31
C SER A 517 -14.23 -4.98 -3.47
N ARG A 518 -14.49 -5.73 -4.55
CA ARG A 518 -15.23 -5.27 -5.75
C ARG A 518 -16.59 -4.64 -5.42
N ARG A 519 -17.21 -5.06 -4.32
CA ARG A 519 -18.54 -4.59 -3.87
C ARG A 519 -18.54 -3.20 -3.23
N ARG A 520 -17.39 -2.72 -2.71
CA ARG A 520 -17.26 -1.39 -2.09
C ARG A 520 -16.87 -0.30 -3.07
N ARG A 521 -16.28 -0.70 -4.20
CA ARG A 521 -15.89 0.21 -5.29
C ARG A 521 -17.10 1.03 -5.78
N PRO A 522 -16.91 2.28 -6.20
CA PRO A 522 -17.99 3.13 -6.73
C PRO A 522 -18.49 2.65 -8.10
N ASP A 523 -19.64 3.16 -8.52
CA ASP A 523 -20.05 3.11 -9.92
C ASP A 523 -19.40 4.26 -10.71
N LEU A 524 -18.86 3.97 -11.91
CA LEU A 524 -18.16 4.98 -12.70
C LEU A 524 -19.10 6.10 -13.19
N ALA A 525 -20.28 5.76 -13.70
CA ALA A 525 -21.22 6.75 -14.22
C ALA A 525 -22.03 7.41 -13.09
N GLY A 526 -22.39 6.64 -12.06
CA GLY A 526 -23.22 7.08 -10.95
C GLY A 526 -22.48 7.92 -9.90
N ASP A 527 -21.25 7.55 -9.54
CA ASP A 527 -20.52 8.16 -8.42
C ASP A 527 -19.28 8.92 -8.88
N VAL A 528 -18.41 8.28 -9.70
CA VAL A 528 -17.09 8.84 -10.04
C VAL A 528 -17.20 9.99 -11.03
N TRP A 529 -17.99 9.84 -12.09
CA TRP A 529 -18.18 10.85 -13.13
C TRP A 529 -18.69 12.18 -12.57
N LYS A 530 -19.62 12.13 -11.61
CA LYS A 530 -20.18 13.31 -10.94
C LYS A 530 -19.15 14.15 -10.19
N VAL A 531 -18.03 13.56 -9.78
CA VAL A 531 -16.91 14.28 -9.16
C VAL A 531 -15.91 14.71 -10.24
N VAL A 532 -15.49 13.78 -11.10
CA VAL A 532 -14.40 14.01 -12.06
C VAL A 532 -14.76 15.02 -13.16
N GLU A 533 -16.00 15.01 -13.68
CA GLU A 533 -16.41 15.94 -14.75
C GLU A 533 -16.40 17.42 -14.29
N PRO A 534 -17.00 17.81 -13.15
CA PRO A 534 -16.87 19.16 -12.62
C PRO A 534 -15.42 19.58 -12.37
N LEU A 535 -14.59 18.68 -11.84
CA LEU A 535 -13.17 18.97 -11.58
C LEU A 535 -12.39 19.27 -12.87
N MET A 536 -12.64 18.51 -13.93
CA MET A 536 -12.04 18.76 -15.25
C MET A 536 -12.49 20.10 -15.85
N LYS A 537 -13.77 20.47 -15.69
CA LYS A 537 -14.28 21.78 -16.12
C LYS A 537 -13.62 22.93 -15.35
N ALA A 538 -13.48 22.81 -14.03
CA ALA A 538 -12.77 23.79 -13.21
C ALA A 538 -11.29 23.92 -13.61
N ALA A 539 -10.60 22.78 -13.85
CA ALA A 539 -9.22 22.75 -14.33
C ALA A 539 -9.03 23.42 -15.70
N SER A 540 -10.01 23.27 -16.60
CA SER A 540 -9.98 23.91 -17.92
C SER A 540 -10.20 25.43 -17.84
N LEU A 541 -11.04 25.89 -16.91
CA LEU A 541 -11.25 27.33 -16.66
C LEU A 541 -10.01 28.00 -16.07
N THR A 542 -9.28 27.35 -15.16
CA THR A 542 -8.02 27.89 -14.61
C THR A 542 -6.91 27.90 -15.67
N ALA A 543 -6.76 26.84 -16.46
CA ALA A 543 -5.82 26.81 -17.59
C ALA A 543 -6.09 27.93 -18.62
N GLY A 544 -7.35 28.21 -18.94
CA GLY A 544 -7.73 29.30 -19.84
C GLY A 544 -7.38 30.70 -19.30
N ARG A 545 -7.42 30.90 -17.98
CA ARG A 545 -7.00 32.17 -17.34
C ARG A 545 -5.48 32.34 -17.36
N LEU A 546 -4.71 31.27 -17.19
CA LEU A 546 -3.25 31.29 -17.23
C LEU A 546 -2.67 31.61 -18.63
N SER A 547 -3.39 31.33 -19.71
CA SER A 547 -2.98 31.74 -21.07
C SER A 547 -3.22 33.23 -21.38
N LEU A 548 -3.93 33.96 -20.51
CA LEU A 548 -4.24 35.40 -20.67
C LEU A 548 -3.50 36.30 -19.67
N ALA A 549 -2.82 35.72 -18.69
CA ALA A 549 -1.98 36.42 -17.74
C ALA A 549 -0.50 36.11 -18.06
N PRO A 550 0.37 37.12 -18.24
CA PRO A 550 1.81 36.89 -18.16
C PRO A 550 2.14 36.32 -16.77
N SER A 551 3.11 35.42 -16.69
CA SER A 551 3.57 34.82 -15.44
C SER A 551 4.04 35.89 -14.45
N LEU A 552 3.18 36.25 -13.49
CA LEU A 552 3.60 36.99 -12.30
C LEU A 552 4.18 35.98 -11.31
N ASP A 553 5.47 36.11 -11.01
CA ASP A 553 6.05 35.51 -9.81
C ASP A 553 5.28 36.02 -8.59
N ASN A 554 4.71 35.11 -7.81
CA ASN A 554 3.67 35.43 -6.82
C ASN A 554 4.23 35.96 -5.49
N THR A 555 5.33 36.71 -5.53
CA THR A 555 6.18 37.07 -4.37
C THR A 555 5.99 38.48 -3.83
N HIS A 556 5.04 39.27 -4.37
CA HIS A 556 4.85 40.68 -3.99
C HIS A 556 3.42 41.08 -3.54
N ALA A 557 2.48 40.14 -3.42
CA ALA A 557 1.15 40.44 -2.86
C ALA A 557 1.22 40.66 -1.33
N PRO A 558 0.62 41.74 -0.79
CA PRO A 558 0.40 41.87 0.65
C PRO A 558 -0.33 40.66 1.24
N SER A 559 0.12 40.14 2.38
CA SER A 559 -0.38 38.88 2.96
C SER A 559 -1.88 38.89 3.26
N TYR A 560 -2.48 40.04 3.56
CA TYR A 560 -3.92 40.20 3.77
C TYR A 560 -4.76 40.16 2.48
N PHE A 561 -4.14 40.14 1.30
CA PHE A 561 -4.81 39.82 0.04
C PHE A 561 -4.78 38.32 -0.28
N VAL A 562 -3.97 37.52 0.43
CA VAL A 562 -3.78 36.09 0.17
C VAL A 562 -4.81 35.27 0.96
N CYS A 563 -5.52 34.38 0.29
CA CYS A 563 -6.48 33.47 0.92
C CYS A 563 -5.73 32.49 1.83
N PRO A 564 -6.09 32.33 3.11
CA PRO A 564 -5.39 31.40 3.99
C PRO A 564 -5.54 29.92 3.59
N ILE A 565 -6.61 29.55 2.89
CA ILE A 565 -6.85 28.18 2.42
C ILE A 565 -6.14 27.91 1.08
N PHE A 566 -6.24 28.82 0.11
CA PHE A 566 -5.68 28.63 -1.23
C PHE A 566 -4.22 29.11 -1.38
N GLN A 567 -3.73 29.96 -0.47
CA GLN A 567 -2.40 30.60 -0.55
C GLN A 567 -2.18 31.40 -1.85
N GLU A 568 -3.27 31.89 -2.45
CA GLU A 568 -3.31 32.75 -3.65
C GLU A 568 -4.07 34.06 -3.37
N VAL A 569 -3.86 35.09 -4.19
CA VAL A 569 -4.57 36.39 -4.07
C VAL A 569 -6.07 36.21 -4.29
N MET A 570 -6.88 36.62 -3.32
CA MET A 570 -8.34 36.50 -3.34
C MET A 570 -8.99 37.31 -4.47
N THR A 571 -9.98 36.73 -5.12
CA THR A 571 -10.76 37.35 -6.22
C THR A 571 -12.18 37.69 -5.79
N ASP A 572 -12.80 36.90 -4.91
CA ASP A 572 -14.09 37.21 -4.26
C ASP A 572 -14.02 36.98 -2.73
N PRO A 573 -13.27 37.80 -2.00
CA PRO A 573 -13.03 37.60 -0.57
C PRO A 573 -14.33 37.66 0.26
N HIS A 574 -14.52 36.70 1.17
CA HIS A 574 -15.64 36.56 2.10
C HIS A 574 -15.16 36.37 3.54
N VAL A 575 -15.83 37.02 4.49
CA VAL A 575 -15.59 36.91 5.93
C VAL A 575 -16.42 35.77 6.51
N ALA A 576 -15.81 34.89 7.32
CA ALA A 576 -16.50 33.86 8.09
C ALA A 576 -16.70 34.29 9.57
N ALA A 577 -17.42 33.49 10.36
CA ALA A 577 -17.74 33.81 11.76
C ALA A 577 -16.51 33.94 12.68
N ASP A 578 -15.34 33.42 12.29
CA ASP A 578 -14.07 33.59 12.99
C ASP A 578 -13.41 34.96 12.74
N GLY A 579 -14.01 35.81 11.90
CA GLY A 579 -13.49 37.12 11.52
C GLY A 579 -12.38 37.09 10.46
N PHE A 580 -11.95 35.91 10.01
CA PHE A 580 -10.97 35.80 8.93
C PHE A 580 -11.65 35.94 7.56
N THR A 581 -10.89 36.40 6.58
CA THR A 581 -11.34 36.53 5.20
C THR A 581 -10.68 35.46 4.33
N TYR A 582 -11.49 34.81 3.49
CA TYR A 582 -11.13 33.69 2.63
C TYR A 582 -11.64 33.94 1.21
N GLU A 583 -11.10 33.25 0.20
CA GLU A 583 -11.75 33.17 -1.12
C GLU A 583 -13.11 32.46 -0.99
N ALA A 584 -14.16 32.96 -1.65
CA ALA A 584 -15.53 32.46 -1.53
C ALA A 584 -15.61 30.94 -1.72
N GLU A 585 -15.05 30.46 -2.82
CA GLU A 585 -15.03 29.04 -3.20
C GLU A 585 -14.27 28.17 -2.18
N ALA A 586 -13.24 28.74 -1.53
CA ALA A 586 -12.41 28.01 -0.57
C ALA A 586 -13.16 27.73 0.74
N ILE A 587 -13.78 28.76 1.32
CA ILE A 587 -14.50 28.62 2.59
C ILE A 587 -15.86 27.93 2.41
N MET A 588 -16.54 28.14 1.27
CA MET A 588 -17.71 27.34 0.91
C MET A 588 -17.36 25.85 0.80
N GLY A 589 -16.30 25.50 0.05
CA GLY A 589 -15.87 24.11 -0.10
C GLY A 589 -15.47 23.44 1.23
N TRP A 590 -14.93 24.21 2.18
CA TRP A 590 -14.64 23.76 3.54
C TRP A 590 -15.92 23.42 4.32
N LEU A 591 -16.91 24.33 4.33
CA LEU A 591 -18.19 24.14 5.02
C LEU A 591 -19.03 23.03 4.37
N ASP A 592 -19.10 22.98 3.04
CA ASP A 592 -19.81 21.95 2.26
C ASP A 592 -19.22 20.54 2.46
N SER A 593 -17.94 20.44 2.88
CA SER A 593 -17.30 19.18 3.26
C SER A 593 -17.71 18.68 4.66
N GLY A 594 -18.59 19.41 5.35
CA GLY A 594 -19.13 19.03 6.67
C GLY A 594 -18.33 19.55 7.87
N HIS A 595 -17.34 20.43 7.65
CA HIS A 595 -16.61 21.07 8.74
C HIS A 595 -17.41 22.24 9.32
N ASP A 596 -17.45 22.33 10.65
CA ASP A 596 -18.03 23.44 11.40
C ASP A 596 -16.98 24.23 12.22
N THR A 597 -15.70 24.05 11.88
CA THR A 597 -14.55 24.72 12.53
C THR A 597 -13.86 25.72 11.60
N SER A 598 -13.19 26.70 12.21
CA SER A 598 -12.37 27.73 11.55
C SER A 598 -11.15 27.09 10.86
N PRO A 599 -10.95 27.31 9.55
CA PRO A 599 -9.73 26.88 8.85
C PRO A 599 -8.43 27.45 9.42
N MET A 600 -8.50 28.59 10.12
CA MET A 600 -7.33 29.29 10.67
C MET A 600 -6.99 28.93 12.12
N THR A 601 -8.00 28.56 12.92
CA THR A 601 -7.82 28.35 14.38
C THR A 601 -8.27 26.98 14.86
N ASN A 602 -8.94 26.20 14.00
CA ASN A 602 -9.62 24.94 14.32
C ASN A 602 -10.65 25.03 15.48
N LEU A 603 -11.07 26.24 15.85
CA LEU A 603 -12.15 26.48 16.79
C LEU A 603 -13.51 26.39 16.08
N LYS A 604 -14.55 25.92 16.76
CA LYS A 604 -15.91 25.85 16.19
C LYS A 604 -16.40 27.25 15.80
N LEU A 605 -16.92 27.38 14.58
CA LEU A 605 -17.54 28.62 14.08
C LEU A 605 -18.88 28.86 14.78
N GLU A 606 -19.18 30.13 15.09
CA GLU A 606 -20.47 30.52 15.69
C GLU A 606 -21.63 30.32 14.70
N HIS A 607 -21.38 30.55 13.41
CA HIS A 607 -22.30 30.27 12.31
C HIS A 607 -21.54 29.97 11.01
N CYS A 608 -22.21 29.31 10.06
CA CYS A 608 -21.66 29.03 8.72
C CYS A 608 -22.00 30.11 7.68
N GLU A 609 -22.69 31.20 8.07
CA GLU A 609 -22.99 32.31 7.16
C GLU A 609 -21.71 33.09 6.77
N LEU A 610 -21.59 33.43 5.49
CA LEU A 610 -20.44 34.11 4.89
C LEU A 610 -20.82 35.52 4.42
N THR A 611 -20.02 36.52 4.78
CA THR A 611 -20.27 37.93 4.42
C THR A 611 -19.29 38.40 3.33
N PRO A 612 -19.74 38.85 2.14
CA PRO A 612 -18.84 39.33 1.09
C PRO A 612 -18.00 40.55 1.52
N ASN A 613 -16.67 40.41 1.54
CA ASN A 613 -15.73 41.47 1.90
C ASN A 613 -15.46 42.41 0.71
N ARG A 614 -16.48 43.20 0.36
CA ARG A 614 -16.42 44.13 -0.79
C ARG A 614 -15.29 45.16 -0.66
N ALA A 615 -14.94 45.57 0.56
CA ALA A 615 -13.85 46.51 0.80
C ALA A 615 -12.48 45.90 0.41
N LEU A 616 -12.20 44.68 0.88
CA LEU A 616 -10.97 43.98 0.50
C LEU A 616 -10.92 43.68 -0.99
N ARG A 617 -12.06 43.28 -1.59
CA ARG A 617 -12.17 43.05 -3.04
C ARG A 617 -11.82 44.30 -3.85
N SER A 618 -12.31 45.46 -3.44
CA SER A 618 -11.96 46.75 -4.08
C SER A 618 -10.46 47.08 -3.93
N ALA A 619 -9.87 46.87 -2.74
CA ALA A 619 -8.45 47.11 -2.51
C ALA A 619 -7.53 46.19 -3.34
N ILE A 620 -7.92 44.92 -3.51
CA ILE A 620 -7.18 43.96 -4.37
C ILE A 620 -7.23 44.40 -5.83
N LEU A 621 -8.40 44.80 -6.34
CA LEU A 621 -8.56 45.27 -7.72
C LEU A 621 -7.75 46.56 -7.98
N GLU A 622 -7.73 47.49 -7.03
CA GLU A 622 -6.92 48.71 -7.12
C GLU A 622 -5.42 48.37 -7.12
N TRP A 623 -4.96 47.48 -6.23
CA TRP A 623 -3.57 47.02 -6.21
C TRP A 623 -3.17 46.34 -7.52
N GLN A 624 -4.00 45.43 -8.07
CA GLN A 624 -3.76 44.79 -9.36
C GLN A 624 -3.64 45.83 -10.49
N GLN A 625 -4.49 46.86 -10.49
CA GLN A 625 -4.42 47.95 -11.46
C GLN A 625 -3.12 48.78 -11.32
N GLN A 626 -2.68 49.06 -10.10
CA GLN A 626 -1.42 49.76 -9.84
C GLN A 626 -0.20 48.94 -10.30
N GLN A 627 -0.18 47.61 -10.08
CA GLN A 627 0.88 46.73 -10.59
C GLN A 627 0.93 46.71 -12.13
N GLN A 628 -0.24 46.66 -12.79
CA GLN A 628 -0.31 46.73 -14.26
C GLN A 628 0.18 48.06 -14.85
N LEU A 629 0.03 49.17 -14.11
CA LEU A 629 0.56 50.48 -14.50
C LEU A 629 2.08 50.56 -14.31
N GLN A 630 2.60 50.04 -13.20
CA GLN A 630 4.04 50.01 -12.90
C GLN A 630 4.86 49.16 -13.88
N HIS A 631 4.27 48.13 -14.49
CA HIS A 631 4.93 47.32 -15.53
C HIS A 631 4.79 47.87 -16.97
N ARG A 632 4.17 49.05 -17.16
CA ARG A 632 4.04 49.71 -18.47
C ARG A 632 4.90 50.98 -18.64
N THR A 633 5.64 51.35 -17.59
CA THR A 633 6.65 52.42 -17.56
C THR A 633 8.03 51.83 -17.37
#